data_AF-A0A5D4I6T5-F1
#
_entry.id   AF-A0A5D4I6T5-F1
#
_cell.length_a   1.000
_cell.length_b   1.000
_cell.length_c   1.000
_cell.angle_alpha   90.00
_cell.angle_beta   90.00
_cell.angle_gamma   90.00
#
_symmetry.space_group_name_H-M   'P 1'
#
loop_
_entity.id
_entity.type
_entity.pdbx_description
1 polymer ?
#
loop_
_entity_poly.entity_id
_entity_poly.type
_entity_poly.pdbx_seq_one_letter_code
_entity_poly.pdbx_strand_id
1 'polypeptide(L)'
;MDLDALRFGNFSQLGEAITDWEQMVKKLATLKSDAKDNLGGKAAKARWAGENATVTRSFVDKTAAEFADAHTQARTVARILGDTRDELVAFRDELTEVISQAAKKNLTVRDTGDGSFTVTMNIHPDRAAKGTTLPEHSQSDVDGLRDRVQAILQKATRSDTTASEALRLIVDQAKHGFSGADYADRDSAAKAIAEAKAIAKILKKDPTDVTTTELNTVNTTLAKYGKDPLFAERLATSTAPDGLMKFYAGIADPYQGYGADPKRLEQAKLLQKNLGVTLGTATLSDSAAMRSWEQKMVKLGPEELGTDHANNPRGFAVMSNLMRFGDYDDQFLNDYGEKLVAYDKERNVKNLSPWINNWNNGDLNFYSKNDRGRDPMTGFLEALGHNPGAATDFFAQPDGAGAGVDKEAELNENLKYLTKDRIWLSDAYIMGGDDKVIAGHDSLGHALEAATTGYVYDADPMTAKDPMIPGNRDMRTAETAGVMEQVVFLYGSEDGPKMLHEQSQLADSLGKMGAAYIDDIDYSMSGVGDRAKDDGLFPPKYQGRADFGEQGAINFLSVIGQNETSHGVVSAAQHLYTLSMLDAHPPTSEANMNNAHDALTTGGEVRGILDHSRVQQAEETYKGEAEERNKSLGRSGDWVKLGAGAVVGGGIAAIPLPGSTAAALVVAPLAADTIGNAVNTFIGHEIDKGIDKAEEDPAEKAQVTSQEFYSRGIRQQADAYATYIGADPDVKEDTNLRDWPQHIENSYFGTGSQQNDYRGRPAYKD
;
A
#
# COMPACT_ATOMS: atom_id res chain seq x y z
N MET A 1 14.05 29.70 31.65
CA MET A 1 13.51 29.29 32.96
C MET A 1 14.02 30.31 33.96
N ASP A 2 13.12 30.91 34.70
CA ASP A 2 13.46 31.86 35.75
C ASP A 2 14.03 31.14 36.99
N LEU A 3 14.98 31.77 37.69
CA LEU A 3 15.68 31.15 38.82
C LEU A 3 14.70 30.76 39.92
N ASP A 4 13.87 31.71 40.33
CA ASP A 4 12.96 31.53 41.47
C ASP A 4 11.75 30.69 41.06
N ALA A 5 11.30 30.78 39.79
CA ALA A 5 10.28 29.88 39.25
C ALA A 5 10.69 28.40 39.34
N LEU A 6 11.93 28.06 38.97
CA LEU A 6 12.42 26.69 39.12
C LEU A 6 12.64 26.33 40.60
N ARG A 7 13.36 27.18 41.33
CA ARG A 7 13.79 26.91 42.71
C ARG A 7 12.61 26.70 43.66
N PHE A 8 11.56 27.49 43.52
CA PHE A 8 10.37 27.43 44.36
C PHE A 8 9.18 26.74 43.68
N GLY A 9 9.40 26.15 42.50
CA GLY A 9 8.39 25.43 41.74
C GLY A 9 7.78 24.27 42.53
N ASN A 10 6.44 24.28 42.63
CA ASN A 10 5.67 23.18 43.19
C ASN A 10 5.04 22.35 42.06
N PHE A 11 5.52 21.13 41.88
CA PHE A 11 5.06 20.19 40.85
C PHE A 11 4.01 19.20 41.35
N SER A 12 3.40 19.41 42.53
CA SER A 12 2.41 18.48 43.10
C SER A 12 1.15 18.39 42.24
N GLN A 13 0.60 19.53 41.80
CA GLN A 13 -0.58 19.57 40.95
C GLN A 13 -0.33 18.95 39.57
N LEU A 14 0.88 19.12 39.02
CA LEU A 14 1.27 18.44 37.79
C LEU A 14 1.33 16.92 38.01
N GLY A 15 1.85 16.46 39.15
CA GLY A 15 1.86 15.05 39.53
C GLY A 15 0.45 14.45 39.69
N GLU A 16 -0.49 15.20 40.27
CA GLU A 16 -1.91 14.81 40.35
C GLU A 16 -2.52 14.69 38.94
N ALA A 17 -2.29 15.69 38.07
CA ALA A 17 -2.76 15.65 36.69
C ALA A 17 -2.18 14.47 35.89
N ILE A 18 -0.88 14.15 36.07
CA ILE A 18 -0.25 12.97 35.47
C ILE A 18 -0.92 11.68 35.96
N THR A 19 -1.20 11.58 37.26
CA THR A 19 -1.90 10.43 37.85
C THR A 19 -3.28 10.26 37.22
N ASP A 20 -4.01 11.35 36.99
CA ASP A 20 -5.31 11.32 36.32
C ASP A 20 -5.19 10.88 34.86
N TRP A 21 -4.17 11.34 34.13
CA TRP A 21 -3.85 10.85 32.78
C TRP A 21 -3.55 9.35 32.77
N GLU A 22 -2.74 8.85 33.70
CA GLU A 22 -2.46 7.41 33.81
C GLU A 22 -3.72 6.58 34.09
N GLN A 23 -4.65 7.11 34.89
CA GLN A 23 -5.96 6.49 35.09
C GLN A 23 -6.79 6.50 33.81
N MET A 24 -6.75 7.59 33.04
CA MET A 24 -7.42 7.68 31.74
C MET A 24 -6.87 6.65 30.77
N VAL A 25 -5.55 6.48 30.70
CA VAL A 25 -4.88 5.45 29.88
C VAL A 25 -5.41 4.05 30.24
N LYS A 26 -5.47 3.71 31.53
CA LYS A 26 -6.01 2.40 31.98
C LYS A 26 -7.46 2.19 31.54
N LYS A 27 -8.30 3.22 31.65
CA LYS A 27 -9.71 3.15 31.23
C LYS A 27 -9.85 3.04 29.70
N LEU A 28 -9.05 3.80 28.95
CA LEU A 28 -9.01 3.74 27.49
C LEU A 28 -8.49 2.39 26.99
N ALA A 29 -7.58 1.73 27.71
CA ALA A 29 -7.14 0.38 27.37
C ALA A 29 -8.30 -0.63 27.44
N THR A 30 -9.16 -0.53 28.47
CA THR A 30 -10.39 -1.32 28.55
C THR A 30 -11.34 -0.99 27.40
N LEU A 31 -11.60 0.29 27.15
CA LEU A 31 -12.49 0.72 26.05
C LEU A 31 -11.96 0.31 24.67
N LYS A 32 -10.64 0.34 24.45
CA LYS A 32 -9.99 -0.17 23.24
C LYS A 32 -10.27 -1.65 23.04
N SER A 33 -10.10 -2.47 24.08
CA SER A 33 -10.41 -3.91 24.01
C SER A 33 -11.90 -4.12 23.75
N ASP A 34 -12.77 -3.39 24.46
CA ASP A 34 -14.22 -3.51 24.27
C ASP A 34 -14.65 -3.07 22.86
N ALA A 35 -14.10 -1.97 22.34
CA ALA A 35 -14.40 -1.50 20.99
C ALA A 35 -13.90 -2.50 19.93
N LYS A 36 -12.69 -3.04 20.08
CA LYS A 36 -12.16 -4.07 19.18
C LYS A 36 -12.98 -5.36 19.22
N ASP A 37 -13.19 -5.91 20.40
CA ASP A 37 -13.71 -7.27 20.56
C ASP A 37 -15.25 -7.31 20.53
N ASN A 38 -15.91 -6.28 21.07
CA ASN A 38 -17.37 -6.20 21.10
C ASN A 38 -17.96 -5.38 19.95
N LEU A 39 -17.44 -4.18 19.65
CA LEU A 39 -18.02 -3.34 18.61
C LEU A 39 -17.60 -3.85 17.22
N GLY A 40 -16.31 -3.84 16.90
CA GLY A 40 -15.77 -4.40 15.65
C GLY A 40 -15.97 -5.90 15.53
N GLY A 41 -15.56 -6.67 16.55
CA GLY A 41 -15.62 -8.12 16.55
C GLY A 41 -17.04 -8.70 16.41
N LYS A 42 -18.07 -8.08 17.01
CA LYS A 42 -19.46 -8.52 16.81
C LYS A 42 -20.04 -8.01 15.50
N ALA A 43 -19.71 -6.79 15.06
CA ALA A 43 -20.16 -6.30 13.76
C ALA A 43 -19.61 -7.17 12.61
N ALA A 44 -18.34 -7.58 12.70
CA ALA A 44 -17.72 -8.51 11.75
C ALA A 44 -18.43 -9.88 11.73
N LYS A 45 -18.77 -10.44 12.89
CA LYS A 45 -19.44 -11.74 13.03
C LYS A 45 -20.96 -11.70 12.78
N ALA A 46 -21.57 -10.52 12.80
CA ALA A 46 -23.01 -10.38 12.63
C ALA A 46 -23.41 -10.86 11.23
N ARG A 47 -24.55 -11.55 11.13
CA ARG A 47 -25.11 -12.05 9.85
C ARG A 47 -26.12 -11.09 9.24
N TRP A 48 -25.99 -9.80 9.53
CA TRP A 48 -26.75 -8.73 8.88
C TRP A 48 -26.06 -8.30 7.56
N ALA A 49 -26.87 -8.04 6.55
CA ALA A 49 -26.46 -7.74 5.18
C ALA A 49 -27.37 -6.66 4.56
N GLY A 50 -26.92 -6.05 3.45
CA GLY A 50 -27.59 -4.94 2.77
C GLY A 50 -26.86 -3.61 3.04
N GLU A 51 -27.02 -2.59 2.18
CA GLU A 51 -26.17 -1.39 2.11
C GLU A 51 -25.82 -0.77 3.49
N ASN A 52 -26.82 -0.66 4.37
CA ASN A 52 -26.64 -0.16 5.72
C ASN A 52 -25.61 -0.96 6.55
N ALA A 53 -25.50 -2.28 6.36
CA ALA A 53 -24.53 -3.11 7.04
C ALA A 53 -23.09 -2.83 6.59
N THR A 54 -22.83 -2.60 5.29
CA THR A 54 -21.49 -2.21 4.77
C THR A 54 -21.04 -0.89 5.38
N VAL A 55 -21.86 0.16 5.22
CA VAL A 55 -21.55 1.50 5.73
C VAL A 55 -21.36 1.45 7.25
N THR A 56 -22.23 0.75 7.97
CA THR A 56 -22.14 0.67 9.42
C THR A 56 -20.94 -0.13 9.88
N ARG A 57 -20.55 -1.23 9.22
CA ARG A 57 -19.35 -2.01 9.59
C ARG A 57 -18.08 -1.19 9.41
N SER A 58 -17.92 -0.53 8.27
CA SER A 58 -16.77 0.36 8.03
C SER A 58 -16.71 1.49 9.06
N PHE A 59 -17.86 2.13 9.34
CA PHE A 59 -17.96 3.14 10.38
C PHE A 59 -17.60 2.60 11.78
N VAL A 60 -18.09 1.41 12.14
CA VAL A 60 -17.80 0.72 13.40
C VAL A 60 -16.31 0.38 13.50
N ASP A 61 -15.69 -0.12 12.45
CA ASP A 61 -14.27 -0.49 12.44
C ASP A 61 -13.39 0.75 12.61
N LYS A 62 -13.69 1.83 11.86
CA LYS A 62 -13.04 3.15 12.04
C LYS A 62 -13.23 3.66 13.47
N THR A 63 -14.45 3.59 14.00
CA THR A 63 -14.74 3.98 15.39
C THR A 63 -13.97 3.15 16.41
N ALA A 64 -13.79 1.85 16.17
CA ALA A 64 -13.00 0.98 17.04
C ALA A 64 -11.50 1.32 17.00
N ALA A 65 -10.98 1.68 15.82
CA ALA A 65 -9.61 2.17 15.65
C ALA A 65 -9.37 3.49 16.41
N GLU A 66 -10.34 4.42 16.40
CA GLU A 66 -10.25 5.68 17.16
C GLU A 66 -10.06 5.47 18.67
N PHE A 67 -10.61 4.41 19.27
CA PHE A 67 -10.32 4.08 20.68
C PHE A 67 -8.87 3.61 20.88
N ALA A 68 -8.28 2.96 19.88
CA ALA A 68 -6.86 2.59 19.91
C ALA A 68 -5.97 3.83 19.84
N ASP A 69 -6.31 4.80 18.99
CA ASP A 69 -5.59 6.06 18.86
C ASP A 69 -5.77 6.94 20.10
N ALA A 70 -6.99 7.03 20.65
CA ALA A 70 -7.26 7.71 21.91
C ALA A 70 -6.37 7.17 23.04
N HIS A 71 -6.30 5.84 23.17
CA HIS A 71 -5.42 5.20 24.15
C HIS A 71 -3.94 5.54 23.91
N THR A 72 -3.50 5.52 22.66
CA THR A 72 -2.12 5.85 22.29
C THR A 72 -1.78 7.30 22.61
N GLN A 73 -2.60 8.26 22.17
CA GLN A 73 -2.39 9.67 22.42
C GLN A 73 -2.38 9.98 23.93
N ALA A 74 -3.34 9.47 24.70
CA ALA A 74 -3.40 9.67 26.14
C ALA A 74 -2.16 9.13 26.85
N ARG A 75 -1.67 7.96 26.41
CA ARG A 75 -0.46 7.32 26.95
C ARG A 75 0.79 8.13 26.62
N THR A 76 0.91 8.61 25.40
CA THR A 76 2.01 9.48 24.97
C THR A 76 2.03 10.78 25.79
N VAL A 77 0.88 11.43 25.95
CA VAL A 77 0.75 12.66 26.76
C VAL A 77 1.15 12.40 28.21
N ALA A 78 0.64 11.33 28.83
CA ALA A 78 0.97 10.96 30.21
C ALA A 78 2.48 10.77 30.40
N ARG A 79 3.13 10.06 29.48
CA ARG A 79 4.57 9.79 29.53
C ARG A 79 5.41 11.04 29.37
N ILE A 80 5.11 11.89 28.38
CA ILE A 80 5.83 13.14 28.17
C ILE A 80 5.69 14.07 29.38
N LEU A 81 4.48 14.21 29.93
CA LEU A 81 4.25 15.01 31.13
C LEU A 81 4.98 14.44 32.35
N GLY A 82 4.93 13.12 32.55
CA GLY A 82 5.62 12.41 33.62
C GLY A 82 7.13 12.64 33.60
N ASP A 83 7.75 12.34 32.46
CA ASP A 83 9.19 12.53 32.23
C ASP A 83 9.62 13.98 32.45
N THR A 84 8.88 14.93 31.87
CA THR A 84 9.14 16.38 32.05
C THR A 84 9.05 16.80 33.52
N ARG A 85 8.03 16.33 34.24
CA ARG A 85 7.86 16.64 35.66
C ARG A 85 9.03 16.12 36.48
N ASP A 86 9.46 14.90 36.24
CA ASP A 86 10.54 14.26 36.98
C ASP A 86 11.88 14.97 36.76
N GLU A 87 12.16 15.37 35.52
CA GLU A 87 13.33 16.18 35.19
C GLU A 87 13.30 17.55 35.87
N LEU A 88 12.17 18.27 35.82
CA LEU A 88 12.04 19.59 36.44
C LEU A 88 12.21 19.52 37.97
N VAL A 89 11.69 18.47 38.61
CA VAL A 89 11.94 18.20 40.03
C VAL A 89 13.41 17.95 40.30
N ALA A 90 14.06 17.11 39.49
CA ALA A 90 15.49 16.83 39.62
C ALA A 90 16.33 18.12 39.45
N PHE A 91 16.02 18.97 38.48
CA PHE A 91 16.72 20.24 38.28
C PHE A 91 16.48 21.24 39.42
N ARG A 92 15.28 21.30 39.99
CA ARG A 92 15.00 22.11 41.19
C ARG A 92 15.84 21.63 42.38
N ASP A 93 15.89 20.32 42.59
CA ASP A 93 16.61 19.74 43.72
C ASP A 93 18.12 19.93 43.54
N GLU A 94 18.64 19.75 42.31
CA GLU A 94 20.03 20.07 41.95
C GLU A 94 20.34 21.56 42.17
N LEU A 95 19.46 22.47 41.74
CA LEU A 95 19.62 23.91 41.94
C LEU A 95 19.66 24.26 43.43
N THR A 96 18.75 23.67 44.22
CA THR A 96 18.66 23.90 45.67
C THR A 96 19.92 23.41 46.37
N GLU A 97 20.42 22.24 45.99
CA GLU A 97 21.66 21.68 46.53
C GLU A 97 22.88 22.53 46.15
N VAL A 98 22.99 22.97 44.89
CA VAL A 98 24.08 23.85 44.43
C VAL A 98 24.10 25.16 45.21
N ILE A 99 22.94 25.77 45.44
CA ILE A 99 22.82 27.00 46.25
C ILE A 99 23.16 26.73 47.73
N SER A 100 22.73 25.59 48.29
CA SER A 100 23.05 25.17 49.66
C SER A 100 24.56 24.96 49.86
N GLN A 101 25.24 24.35 48.90
CA GLN A 101 26.69 24.17 48.92
C GLN A 101 27.44 25.50 48.76
N ALA A 102 26.94 26.39 47.90
CA ALA A 102 27.48 27.74 47.75
C ALA A 102 27.42 28.56 49.05
N ALA A 103 26.32 28.43 49.81
CA ALA A 103 26.16 29.11 51.09
C ALA A 103 27.28 28.76 52.10
N LYS A 104 27.83 27.53 52.04
CA LYS A 104 28.98 27.13 52.87
C LYS A 104 30.27 27.89 52.55
N LYS A 105 30.35 28.50 51.37
CA LYS A 105 31.46 29.37 50.92
C LYS A 105 31.11 30.87 50.98
N ASN A 106 30.09 31.24 51.76
CA ASN A 106 29.58 32.63 51.84
C ASN A 106 29.06 33.18 50.49
N LEU A 107 28.65 32.31 49.55
CA LEU A 107 28.08 32.70 48.26
C LEU A 107 26.58 32.41 48.21
N THR A 108 25.85 33.20 47.43
CA THR A 108 24.43 33.02 47.16
C THR A 108 24.07 33.51 45.77
N VAL A 109 22.93 33.06 45.29
CA VAL A 109 22.37 33.43 43.99
C VAL A 109 21.12 34.25 44.24
N ARG A 110 21.03 35.41 43.60
CA ARG A 110 19.83 36.26 43.62
C ARG A 110 19.27 36.37 42.23
N ASP A 111 17.96 36.15 42.13
CA ASP A 111 17.20 36.52 40.96
C ASP A 111 17.26 38.03 40.75
N THR A 112 17.45 38.45 39.50
CA THR A 112 17.44 39.86 39.09
C THR A 112 16.22 40.20 38.24
N GLY A 113 15.30 39.26 38.04
CA GLY A 113 14.13 39.38 37.18
C GLY A 113 14.46 39.09 35.71
N ASP A 114 13.41 38.93 34.90
CA ASP A 114 13.49 38.65 33.46
C ASP A 114 14.34 37.40 33.11
N GLY A 115 14.38 36.42 34.01
CA GLY A 115 15.15 35.19 33.84
C GLY A 115 16.66 35.35 33.99
N SER A 116 17.12 36.43 34.61
CA SER A 116 18.53 36.69 34.90
C SER A 116 18.85 36.51 36.40
N PHE A 117 20.11 36.24 36.73
CA PHE A 117 20.53 36.13 38.14
C PHE A 117 21.94 36.67 38.34
N THR A 118 22.27 36.98 39.60
CA THR A 118 23.63 37.34 40.02
C THR A 118 24.13 36.43 41.14
N VAL A 119 25.43 36.17 41.16
CA VAL A 119 26.11 35.55 42.30
C VAL A 119 26.66 36.66 43.20
N THR A 120 26.35 36.60 44.49
CA THR A 120 26.79 37.60 45.48
C THR A 120 27.22 36.94 46.77
N MET A 121 27.90 37.69 47.64
CA MET A 121 28.22 37.21 48.98
C MET A 121 26.97 37.24 49.88
N ASN A 122 26.79 36.21 50.72
CA ASN A 122 25.73 36.19 51.73
C ASN A 122 25.96 37.27 52.80
N ILE A 123 27.18 37.32 53.33
CA ILE A 123 27.62 38.32 54.29
C ILE A 123 28.81 39.05 53.68
N HIS A 124 28.65 40.36 53.53
CA HIS A 124 29.71 41.24 53.06
C HIS A 124 30.75 41.46 54.19
N PRO A 125 32.07 41.29 53.95
CA PRO A 125 33.09 41.41 55.00
C PRO A 125 33.06 42.75 55.74
N ASP A 126 32.72 43.83 55.03
CA ASP A 126 32.54 45.20 55.54
C ASP A 126 31.31 45.38 56.45
N ARG A 127 30.39 44.41 56.46
CA ARG A 127 29.12 44.43 57.20
C ARG A 127 29.03 43.34 58.27
N ALA A 128 30.05 42.51 58.40
CA ALA A 128 30.09 41.43 59.38
C ALA A 128 30.27 41.99 60.80
N ALA A 129 29.60 41.39 61.80
CA ALA A 129 29.77 41.78 63.19
C ALA A 129 31.22 41.56 63.66
N LYS A 130 31.72 42.41 64.56
CA LYS A 130 33.10 42.36 65.04
C LYS A 130 33.41 40.99 65.65
N GLY A 131 34.42 40.30 65.13
CA GLY A 131 34.80 38.94 65.54
C GLY A 131 34.19 37.80 64.71
N THR A 132 33.43 38.11 63.64
CA THR A 132 32.88 37.10 62.73
C THR A 132 33.93 36.62 61.73
N THR A 133 34.19 35.31 61.70
CA THR A 133 35.00 34.66 60.65
C THR A 133 34.09 34.24 59.51
N LEU A 134 34.34 34.74 58.29
CA LEU A 134 33.58 34.37 57.09
C LEU A 134 34.29 33.24 56.33
N PRO A 135 33.54 32.28 55.77
CA PRO A 135 34.11 31.33 54.82
C PRO A 135 34.77 32.04 53.63
N GLU A 136 36.00 31.64 53.30
CA GLU A 136 36.71 32.14 52.12
C GLU A 136 36.13 31.51 50.84
N HIS A 137 36.13 32.31 49.77
CA HIS A 137 35.85 31.86 48.40
C HIS A 137 36.78 32.58 47.44
N SER A 138 37.06 31.93 46.31
CA SER A 138 37.81 32.50 45.20
C SER A 138 36.88 33.04 44.12
N GLN A 139 37.42 33.84 43.20
CA GLN A 139 36.69 34.23 41.99
C GLN A 139 36.25 33.01 41.16
N SER A 140 37.06 31.95 41.14
CA SER A 140 36.71 30.69 40.48
C SER A 140 35.49 30.00 41.11
N ASP A 141 35.24 30.18 42.41
CA ASP A 141 34.05 29.65 43.07
C ASP A 141 32.78 30.41 42.64
N VAL A 142 32.90 31.73 42.47
CA VAL A 142 31.83 32.60 41.96
C VAL A 142 31.47 32.22 40.52
N ASP A 143 32.47 32.14 39.64
CA ASP A 143 32.27 31.80 38.23
C ASP A 143 31.73 30.37 38.08
N GLY A 144 32.30 29.41 38.83
CA GLY A 144 31.84 28.03 38.83
C GLY A 144 30.39 27.87 39.31
N LEU A 145 29.96 28.64 40.31
CA LEU A 145 28.57 28.65 40.76
C LEU A 145 27.65 29.24 39.69
N ARG A 146 28.02 30.39 39.10
CA ARG A 146 27.26 31.00 38.01
C ARG A 146 27.05 30.00 36.88
N ASP A 147 28.11 29.37 36.41
CA ASP A 147 28.05 28.47 35.25
C ASP A 147 27.20 27.22 35.54
N ARG A 148 27.27 26.68 36.77
CA ARG A 148 26.42 25.55 37.19
C ARG A 148 24.95 25.93 37.25
N VAL A 149 24.61 27.06 37.88
CA VAL A 149 23.22 27.54 37.96
C VAL A 149 22.68 27.81 36.55
N GLN A 150 23.45 28.49 35.71
CA GLN A 150 23.07 28.76 34.32
C GLN A 150 22.83 27.46 33.54
N ALA A 151 23.68 26.44 33.71
CA ALA A 151 23.51 25.14 33.07
C ALA A 151 22.23 24.42 33.52
N ILE A 152 21.91 24.45 34.82
CA ILE A 152 20.66 23.86 35.36
C ILE A 152 19.43 24.58 34.79
N LEU A 153 19.43 25.92 34.79
CA LEU A 153 18.33 26.71 34.22
C LEU A 153 18.16 26.46 32.72
N GLN A 154 19.25 26.28 31.97
CA GLN A 154 19.20 25.92 30.54
C GLN A 154 18.61 24.53 30.33
N LYS A 155 19.00 23.52 31.12
CA LYS A 155 18.42 22.18 31.05
C LYS A 155 16.92 22.19 31.36
N ALA A 156 16.51 22.88 32.43
CA ALA A 156 15.10 23.02 32.79
C ALA A 156 14.29 23.76 31.71
N THR A 157 14.86 24.82 31.11
CA THR A 157 14.23 25.52 29.98
C THR A 157 14.06 24.59 28.78
N ARG A 158 15.08 23.80 28.45
CA ARG A 158 15.02 22.85 27.34
C ARG A 158 13.96 21.78 27.58
N SER A 159 13.90 21.22 28.79
CA SER A 159 12.88 20.24 29.18
C SER A 159 11.47 20.80 28.96
N ASP A 160 11.16 21.94 29.59
CA ASP A 160 9.86 22.60 29.47
C ASP A 160 9.47 22.95 28.03
N THR A 161 10.37 23.63 27.30
CA THR A 161 10.06 24.10 25.94
C THR A 161 9.88 22.96 24.93
N THR A 162 10.68 21.90 25.03
CA THR A 162 10.55 20.75 24.10
C THR A 162 9.37 19.86 24.45
N ALA A 163 9.01 19.74 25.74
CA ALA A 163 7.76 19.11 26.14
C ALA A 163 6.55 19.86 25.58
N SER A 164 6.55 21.20 25.71
CA SER A 164 5.48 22.04 25.17
C SER A 164 5.34 21.94 23.66
N GLU A 165 6.46 21.97 22.92
CA GLU A 165 6.45 21.79 21.45
C GLU A 165 5.92 20.41 21.06
N ALA A 166 6.42 19.33 21.67
CA ALA A 166 5.98 17.97 21.37
C ALA A 166 4.49 17.75 21.65
N LEU A 167 4.01 18.17 22.83
CA LEU A 167 2.60 18.00 23.21
C LEU A 167 1.65 18.76 22.27
N ARG A 168 2.00 19.99 21.84
CA ARG A 168 1.18 20.75 20.89
C ARG A 168 1.11 20.03 19.55
N LEU A 169 2.24 19.60 19.00
CA LEU A 169 2.26 18.90 17.72
C LEU A 169 1.47 17.58 17.76
N ILE A 170 1.59 16.80 18.84
CA ILE A 170 0.82 15.54 19.00
C ILE A 170 -0.69 15.80 19.03
N VAL A 171 -1.13 16.90 19.64
CA VAL A 171 -2.56 17.25 19.71
C VAL A 171 -3.06 17.82 18.38
N ASP A 172 -2.25 18.64 17.70
CA ASP A 172 -2.63 19.29 16.44
C ASP A 172 -2.63 18.35 15.23
N GLN A 173 -2.05 17.14 15.35
CA GLN A 173 -2.00 16.11 14.31
C GLN A 173 -3.37 15.55 13.89
N ALA A 174 -4.38 15.68 14.74
CA ALA A 174 -5.73 15.19 14.46
C ALA A 174 -6.73 16.34 14.69
N LYS A 175 -7.39 16.80 13.64
CA LYS A 175 -8.43 17.85 13.75
C LYS A 175 -9.69 17.28 14.38
N HIS A 176 -10.00 16.03 14.01
CA HIS A 176 -11.06 15.20 14.57
C HIS A 176 -10.43 13.88 15.01
N GLY A 177 -10.98 13.24 16.05
CA GLY A 177 -10.41 11.99 16.57
C GLY A 177 -9.16 12.20 17.42
N PHE A 178 -8.22 11.25 17.34
CA PHE A 178 -7.01 11.22 18.16
C PHE A 178 -5.77 10.87 17.32
N SER A 179 -4.60 11.39 17.70
CA SER A 179 -3.34 11.05 17.04
C SER A 179 -2.83 9.67 17.45
N GLY A 180 -2.43 8.86 16.47
CA GLY A 180 -1.73 7.58 16.67
C GLY A 180 -0.26 7.71 17.09
N ALA A 181 0.26 8.92 17.33
CA ALA A 181 1.66 9.14 17.67
C ALA A 181 2.06 8.54 19.04
N ASP A 182 2.96 7.56 19.03
CA ASP A 182 3.43 6.86 20.22
C ASP A 182 4.88 7.25 20.59
N TYR A 183 5.06 7.84 21.77
CA TYR A 183 6.38 8.10 22.33
C TYR A 183 6.55 7.50 23.72
N ALA A 184 7.77 7.03 24.00
CA ALA A 184 8.16 6.52 25.29
C ALA A 184 8.37 7.63 26.33
N ASP A 185 8.87 8.78 25.88
CA ASP A 185 9.31 9.89 26.71
C ASP A 185 9.41 11.19 25.89
N ARG A 186 9.71 12.30 26.59
CA ARG A 186 9.83 13.63 26.00
C ARG A 186 11.04 13.74 25.09
N ASP A 187 12.15 13.12 25.47
CA ASP A 187 13.41 13.17 24.73
C ASP A 187 13.29 12.52 23.35
N SER A 188 12.56 11.41 23.22
CA SER A 188 12.31 10.72 21.95
C SER A 188 11.52 11.60 20.97
N ALA A 189 10.44 12.23 21.45
CA ALA A 189 9.64 13.16 20.65
C ALA A 189 10.45 14.41 20.25
N ALA A 190 11.16 15.01 21.22
CA ALA A 190 12.02 16.16 20.98
C ALA A 190 13.14 15.86 19.99
N LYS A 191 13.69 14.64 20.03
CA LYS A 191 14.71 14.18 19.08
C LYS A 191 14.15 14.04 17.68
N ALA A 192 12.98 13.43 17.48
CA ALA A 192 12.33 13.35 16.17
C ALA A 192 12.15 14.75 15.55
N ILE A 193 11.63 15.71 16.32
CA ILE A 193 11.47 17.11 15.90
C ILE A 193 12.82 17.76 15.55
N ALA A 194 13.85 17.53 16.38
CA ALA A 194 15.18 18.13 16.18
C ALA A 194 15.88 17.57 14.93
N GLU A 195 15.79 16.25 14.70
CA GLU A 195 16.35 15.59 13.52
C GLU A 195 15.67 16.07 12.24
N ALA A 196 14.33 16.23 12.25
CA ALA A 196 13.58 16.82 11.14
C ALA A 196 14.08 18.23 10.81
N LYS A 197 14.22 19.10 11.82
CA LYS A 197 14.77 20.45 11.67
C LYS A 197 16.22 20.45 11.18
N ALA A 198 17.02 19.46 11.58
CA ALA A 198 18.43 19.35 11.19
C ALA A 198 18.55 19.03 9.70
N ILE A 199 17.86 17.98 9.22
CA ILE A 199 17.93 17.63 7.80
C ILE A 199 17.17 18.62 6.91
N ALA A 200 16.13 19.31 7.42
CA ALA A 200 15.46 20.40 6.70
C ALA A 200 16.42 21.54 6.32
N LYS A 201 17.53 21.74 7.07
CA LYS A 201 18.58 22.71 6.69
C LYS A 201 19.38 22.23 5.49
N ILE A 202 19.58 20.92 5.34
CA ILE A 202 20.25 20.32 4.18
C ILE A 202 19.33 20.40 2.96
N LEU A 203 18.04 20.09 3.12
CA LEU A 203 17.03 20.17 2.05
C LEU A 203 16.83 21.60 1.50
N LYS A 204 17.27 22.63 2.23
CA LYS A 204 17.22 24.05 1.81
C LYS A 204 18.49 24.52 1.10
N LYS A 205 19.52 23.69 1.02
CA LYS A 205 20.74 24.02 0.27
C LYS A 205 20.48 23.93 -1.23
N ASP A 206 21.36 24.56 -1.98
CA ASP A 206 21.50 24.24 -3.40
C ASP A 206 21.90 22.75 -3.53
N PRO A 207 21.19 21.94 -4.31
CA PRO A 207 21.53 20.53 -4.56
C PRO A 207 22.97 20.31 -5.04
N THR A 208 23.57 21.28 -5.74
CA THR A 208 24.98 21.19 -6.17
C THR A 208 25.96 21.24 -5.00
N ASP A 209 25.56 21.89 -3.89
CA ASP A 209 26.39 22.05 -2.70
C ASP A 209 26.23 20.91 -1.69
N VAL A 210 25.31 19.98 -1.94
CA VAL A 210 25.06 18.83 -1.07
C VAL A 210 26.14 17.78 -1.28
N THR A 211 26.89 17.50 -0.22
CA THR A 211 27.93 16.47 -0.22
C THR A 211 27.34 15.07 -0.09
N THR A 212 28.07 14.04 -0.54
CA THR A 212 27.70 12.62 -0.37
C THR A 212 27.47 12.25 1.11
N THR A 213 28.21 12.86 2.04
CA THR A 213 28.04 12.65 3.49
C THR A 213 26.74 13.28 4.01
N GLU A 214 26.39 14.47 3.54
CA GLU A 214 25.13 15.11 3.90
C GLU A 214 23.94 14.36 3.32
N LEU A 215 24.01 13.94 2.06
CA LEU A 215 22.95 13.14 1.45
C LEU A 215 22.80 11.77 2.13
N ASN A 216 23.90 11.15 2.58
CA ASN A 216 23.84 9.95 3.41
C ASN A 216 23.17 10.21 4.76
N THR A 217 23.45 11.37 5.36
CA THR A 217 22.83 11.78 6.63
C THR A 217 21.32 11.94 6.43
N VAL A 218 20.90 12.64 5.37
CA VAL A 218 19.48 12.76 5.00
C VAL A 218 18.84 11.37 4.85
N ASN A 219 19.42 10.49 4.03
CA ASN A 219 18.89 9.14 3.81
C ASN A 219 18.78 8.31 5.09
N THR A 220 19.83 8.32 5.93
CA THR A 220 19.84 7.56 7.18
C THR A 220 18.78 8.07 8.15
N THR A 221 18.61 9.40 8.24
CA THR A 221 17.60 10.00 9.11
C THR A 221 16.19 9.74 8.60
N LEU A 222 15.93 9.88 7.29
CA LEU A 222 14.63 9.58 6.68
C LEU A 222 14.29 8.08 6.82
N ALA A 223 15.24 7.17 6.62
CA ALA A 223 15.00 5.74 6.82
C ALA A 223 14.63 5.40 8.29
N LYS A 224 15.20 6.15 9.25
CA LYS A 224 14.96 5.93 10.68
C LYS A 224 13.65 6.55 11.17
N TYR A 225 13.34 7.76 10.72
CA TYR A 225 12.24 8.57 11.25
C TYR A 225 11.13 8.86 10.23
N GLY A 226 11.25 8.40 8.99
CA GLY A 226 10.29 8.76 7.94
C GLY A 226 8.85 8.32 8.24
N LYS A 227 8.68 7.25 9.01
CA LYS A 227 7.36 6.77 9.50
C LYS A 227 6.98 7.33 10.88
N ASP A 228 7.79 8.22 11.45
CA ASP A 228 7.48 8.91 12.71
C ASP A 228 6.64 10.15 12.39
N PRO A 229 5.42 10.28 12.94
CA PRO A 229 4.48 11.29 12.50
C PRO A 229 4.92 12.72 12.87
N LEU A 230 5.60 12.92 14.01
CA LEU A 230 6.14 14.24 14.36
C LEU A 230 7.32 14.62 13.46
N PHE A 231 8.20 13.67 13.17
CA PHE A 231 9.32 13.91 12.25
C PHE A 231 8.82 14.26 10.85
N ALA A 232 7.91 13.46 10.31
CA ALA A 232 7.39 13.58 8.95
C ALA A 232 6.70 14.93 8.74
N GLU A 233 5.71 15.27 9.57
CA GLU A 233 5.05 16.56 9.54
C GLU A 233 6.04 17.71 9.74
N ARG A 234 6.95 17.59 10.72
CA ARG A 234 7.90 18.68 11.01
C ARG A 234 8.85 18.89 9.84
N LEU A 235 9.29 17.85 9.16
CA LEU A 235 10.15 17.96 7.98
C LEU A 235 9.43 18.65 6.84
N ALA A 236 8.22 18.16 6.50
CA ALA A 236 7.38 18.71 5.44
C ALA A 236 7.09 20.19 5.71
N THR A 237 6.58 20.55 6.89
CA THR A 237 6.27 21.94 7.26
C THR A 237 7.50 22.84 7.44
N SER A 238 8.68 22.27 7.66
CA SER A 238 9.93 23.03 7.73
C SER A 238 10.50 23.39 6.37
N THR A 239 10.01 22.78 5.29
CA THR A 239 10.45 23.01 3.91
C THR A 239 9.27 23.50 3.05
N ALA A 240 9.47 24.52 2.22
CA ALA A 240 8.39 24.92 1.31
C ALA A 240 8.22 23.83 0.24
N PRO A 241 6.99 23.50 -0.21
CA PRO A 241 6.75 22.50 -1.25
C PRO A 241 7.62 22.68 -2.50
N ASP A 242 7.75 23.91 -3.00
CA ASP A 242 8.58 24.23 -4.16
C ASP A 242 10.07 24.01 -3.91
N GLY A 243 10.56 24.40 -2.72
CA GLY A 243 11.95 24.18 -2.31
C GLY A 243 12.28 22.69 -2.18
N LEU A 244 11.37 21.88 -1.65
CA LEU A 244 11.54 20.44 -1.54
C LEU A 244 11.59 19.76 -2.91
N MET A 245 10.68 20.14 -3.83
CA MET A 245 10.67 19.60 -5.19
C MET A 245 11.93 19.99 -5.97
N LYS A 246 12.39 21.25 -5.85
CA LYS A 246 13.66 21.71 -6.42
C LYS A 246 14.86 20.94 -5.87
N PHE A 247 14.85 20.68 -4.56
CA PHE A 247 15.90 19.89 -3.93
C PHE A 247 15.98 18.49 -4.54
N TYR A 248 14.85 17.78 -4.63
CA TYR A 248 14.82 16.45 -5.23
C TYR A 248 15.23 16.47 -6.70
N ALA A 249 14.67 17.39 -7.50
CA ALA A 249 15.01 17.52 -8.91
C ALA A 249 16.52 17.74 -9.13
N GLY A 250 17.17 18.55 -8.30
CA GLY A 250 18.62 18.77 -8.38
C GLY A 250 19.48 17.59 -7.93
N ILE A 251 19.01 16.78 -6.98
CA ILE A 251 19.70 15.53 -6.61
C ILE A 251 19.47 14.43 -7.67
N ALA A 252 18.29 14.41 -8.28
CA ALA A 252 17.92 13.44 -9.30
C ALA A 252 18.51 13.74 -10.69
N ASP A 253 18.91 14.99 -10.94
CA ASP A 253 19.41 15.47 -12.22
C ASP A 253 20.60 14.63 -12.75
N PRO A 254 20.45 13.96 -13.91
CA PRO A 254 21.50 13.13 -14.48
C PRO A 254 22.72 13.93 -14.96
N TYR A 255 22.57 15.24 -15.22
CA TYR A 255 23.67 16.12 -15.63
C TYR A 255 24.53 16.63 -14.48
N GLN A 256 24.17 16.32 -13.23
CA GLN A 256 25.14 16.28 -12.13
C GLN A 256 26.24 15.23 -12.40
N GLY A 257 26.07 14.37 -13.42
CA GLY A 257 26.80 13.13 -13.63
C GLY A 257 27.57 12.91 -14.92
N TYR A 258 28.00 13.94 -15.65
CA TYR A 258 29.24 13.77 -16.45
C TYR A 258 30.42 13.63 -15.46
N GLY A 259 30.67 12.39 -14.99
CA GLY A 259 31.65 12.07 -13.95
C GLY A 259 31.10 11.94 -12.52
N ALA A 260 29.78 11.74 -12.32
CA ALA A 260 29.25 11.51 -10.96
C ALA A 260 29.71 10.14 -10.41
N ASP A 261 30.04 10.14 -9.13
CA ASP A 261 30.26 8.94 -8.32
C ASP A 261 29.02 8.03 -8.38
N PRO A 262 29.14 6.74 -8.76
CA PRO A 262 28.04 5.78 -8.72
C PRO A 262 27.27 5.76 -7.40
N LYS A 263 27.95 6.07 -6.28
CA LYS A 263 27.32 6.19 -4.96
C LYS A 263 26.29 7.31 -4.87
N ARG A 264 26.45 8.40 -5.64
CA ARG A 264 25.50 9.52 -5.64
C ARG A 264 24.17 9.09 -6.26
N LEU A 265 24.21 8.26 -7.31
CA LEU A 265 23.00 7.69 -7.92
C LEU A 265 22.27 6.74 -6.97
N GLU A 266 23.02 5.86 -6.28
CA GLU A 266 22.44 4.99 -5.24
C GLU A 266 21.78 5.80 -4.12
N GLN A 267 22.40 6.90 -3.71
CA GLN A 267 21.83 7.80 -2.70
C GLN A 267 20.62 8.59 -3.20
N ALA A 268 20.58 8.99 -4.48
CA ALA A 268 19.42 9.63 -5.08
C ALA A 268 18.22 8.66 -5.15
N LYS A 269 18.49 7.40 -5.51
CA LYS A 269 17.51 6.31 -5.46
C LYS A 269 16.94 6.12 -4.05
N LEU A 270 17.81 6.01 -3.04
CA LEU A 270 17.37 5.92 -1.64
C LEU A 270 16.60 7.16 -1.19
N LEU A 271 17.00 8.36 -1.65
CA LEU A 271 16.33 9.60 -1.31
C LEU A 271 14.90 9.60 -1.84
N GLN A 272 14.69 9.20 -3.10
CA GLN A 272 13.35 9.12 -3.70
C GLN A 272 12.39 8.30 -2.82
N LYS A 273 12.79 7.09 -2.44
CA LYS A 273 11.97 6.21 -1.59
C LYS A 273 11.78 6.75 -0.17
N ASN A 274 12.87 7.12 0.50
CA ASN A 274 12.80 7.53 1.90
C ASN A 274 12.06 8.86 2.06
N LEU A 275 12.24 9.80 1.12
CA LEU A 275 11.51 11.07 1.11
C LEU A 275 10.05 10.83 0.78
N GLY A 276 9.74 9.99 -0.22
CA GLY A 276 8.37 9.58 -0.56
C GLY A 276 7.61 9.02 0.65
N VAL A 277 8.17 8.01 1.33
CA VAL A 277 7.56 7.43 2.54
C VAL A 277 7.36 8.46 3.64
N THR A 278 8.30 9.39 3.80
CA THR A 278 8.20 10.47 4.79
C THR A 278 7.10 11.45 4.45
N LEU A 279 6.94 11.81 3.17
CA LEU A 279 5.86 12.70 2.73
C LEU A 279 4.50 12.04 2.85
N GLY A 280 4.36 10.75 2.52
CA GLY A 280 3.12 10.00 2.75
C GLY A 280 2.71 10.06 4.21
N THR A 281 3.64 9.70 5.10
CA THR A 281 3.42 9.79 6.56
C THR A 281 3.04 11.21 7.01
N ALA A 282 3.62 12.25 6.39
CA ALA A 282 3.32 13.64 6.72
C ALA A 282 1.89 14.03 6.35
N THR A 283 1.37 13.56 5.20
CA THR A 283 0.00 13.88 4.73
C THR A 283 -1.10 13.28 5.61
N LEU A 284 -0.78 12.24 6.39
CA LEU A 284 -1.70 11.69 7.39
C LEU A 284 -1.93 12.64 8.58
N SER A 285 -1.17 13.73 8.69
CA SER A 285 -1.39 14.75 9.72
C SER A 285 -2.44 15.75 9.28
N ASP A 286 -3.43 15.88 10.13
CA ASP A 286 -4.59 16.72 9.97
C ASP A 286 -4.35 18.15 10.52
N SER A 287 -3.08 18.55 10.65
CA SER A 287 -2.74 19.87 11.17
C SER A 287 -3.05 20.96 10.14
N ALA A 288 -3.30 22.19 10.62
CA ALA A 288 -3.52 23.32 9.72
C ALA A 288 -2.29 23.62 8.84
N ALA A 289 -1.09 23.30 9.33
CA ALA A 289 0.15 23.49 8.58
C ALA A 289 0.28 22.47 7.44
N MET A 290 -0.04 21.20 7.69
CA MET A 290 0.01 20.15 6.66
C MET A 290 -1.05 20.33 5.59
N ARG A 291 -2.31 20.60 5.94
CA ARG A 291 -3.34 20.95 4.94
C ARG A 291 -2.94 22.14 4.07
N SER A 292 -2.31 23.17 4.65
CA SER A 292 -1.80 24.30 3.86
C SER A 292 -0.66 23.90 2.93
N TRP A 293 0.17 22.95 3.35
CA TRP A 293 1.29 22.42 2.56
C TRP A 293 0.77 21.58 1.38
N GLU A 294 -0.19 20.68 1.61
CA GLU A 294 -0.85 19.85 0.59
C GLU A 294 -1.54 20.70 -0.49
N GLN A 295 -2.34 21.68 -0.08
CA GLN A 295 -2.99 22.61 -1.02
C GLN A 295 -1.99 23.37 -1.90
N LYS A 296 -0.84 23.76 -1.32
CA LYS A 296 0.24 24.39 -2.08
C LYS A 296 0.91 23.40 -3.02
N MET A 297 1.11 22.15 -2.61
CA MET A 297 1.69 21.10 -3.43
C MET A 297 0.82 20.83 -4.67
N VAL A 298 -0.49 20.62 -4.49
CA VAL A 298 -1.45 20.44 -5.59
C VAL A 298 -1.44 21.65 -6.53
N LYS A 299 -1.43 22.86 -5.98
CA LYS A 299 -1.38 24.10 -6.77
C LYS A 299 -0.11 24.23 -7.61
N LEU A 300 1.03 23.74 -7.13
CA LEU A 300 2.30 23.76 -7.85
C LEU A 300 2.41 22.68 -8.92
N GLY A 301 1.53 21.67 -8.88
CA GLY A 301 1.50 20.55 -9.83
C GLY A 301 1.71 20.97 -11.30
N PRO A 302 0.86 21.84 -11.87
CA PRO A 302 0.99 22.21 -13.27
C PRO A 302 2.17 23.16 -13.53
N GLU A 303 2.79 23.77 -12.53
CA GLU A 303 3.82 24.79 -12.70
C GLU A 303 5.22 24.19 -12.90
N GLU A 304 6.02 24.82 -13.75
CA GLU A 304 7.46 24.53 -13.83
C GLU A 304 8.17 25.05 -12.58
N LEU A 305 9.14 24.30 -12.06
CA LEU A 305 9.81 24.67 -10.81
C LEU A 305 10.69 25.93 -10.94
N GLY A 306 11.08 26.32 -12.15
CA GLY A 306 12.00 27.44 -12.39
C GLY A 306 13.43 27.09 -11.96
N THR A 307 13.91 25.92 -12.38
CA THR A 307 15.25 25.41 -12.06
C THR A 307 15.95 24.89 -13.32
N ASP A 308 17.28 24.98 -13.37
CA ASP A 308 18.08 24.40 -14.45
C ASP A 308 18.23 22.86 -14.32
N HIS A 309 17.80 22.30 -13.18
CA HIS A 309 17.91 20.87 -12.89
C HIS A 309 16.83 20.03 -13.56
N ALA A 310 17.19 18.81 -13.94
CA ALA A 310 16.28 17.79 -14.49
C ALA A 310 15.38 18.35 -15.62
N ASN A 311 15.92 19.30 -16.40
CA ASN A 311 15.21 19.99 -17.47
C ASN A 311 13.94 20.75 -17.01
N ASN A 312 14.03 21.46 -15.88
CA ASN A 312 12.97 22.30 -15.33
C ASN A 312 11.61 21.58 -15.21
N PRO A 313 11.53 20.47 -14.45
CA PRO A 313 10.33 19.65 -14.41
C PRO A 313 9.16 20.42 -13.80
N ARG A 314 7.94 19.99 -14.12
CA ARG A 314 6.73 20.48 -13.47
C ARG A 314 6.55 19.84 -12.10
N GLY A 315 5.83 20.51 -11.21
CA GLY A 315 5.53 20.00 -9.87
C GLY A 315 4.93 18.60 -9.88
N PHE A 316 4.00 18.33 -10.81
CA PHE A 316 3.38 17.01 -10.98
C PHE A 316 4.42 15.93 -11.29
N ALA A 317 5.37 16.21 -12.20
CA ALA A 317 6.42 15.24 -12.52
C ALA A 317 7.24 14.90 -11.28
N VAL A 318 7.65 15.89 -10.48
CA VAL A 318 8.44 15.62 -9.28
C VAL A 318 7.64 14.91 -8.19
N MET A 319 6.47 15.44 -7.84
CA MET A 319 5.72 14.91 -6.71
C MET A 319 5.19 13.50 -7.00
N SER A 320 4.73 13.20 -8.22
CA SER A 320 4.32 11.84 -8.62
C SER A 320 5.43 10.80 -8.42
N ASN A 321 6.69 11.18 -8.66
CA ASN A 321 7.83 10.29 -8.44
C ASN A 321 8.19 10.07 -6.98
N LEU A 322 7.80 10.97 -6.08
CA LEU A 322 7.96 10.81 -4.64
C LEU A 322 6.78 10.02 -4.06
N MET A 323 5.54 10.30 -4.50
CA MET A 323 4.34 9.66 -3.96
C MET A 323 4.15 8.20 -4.35
N ARG A 324 4.85 7.71 -5.38
CA ARG A 324 4.94 6.26 -5.66
C ARG A 324 5.46 5.41 -4.49
N PHE A 325 5.89 6.05 -3.39
CA PHE A 325 6.34 5.37 -2.18
C PHE A 325 5.61 5.92 -0.97
N GLY A 326 4.93 5.06 -0.23
CA GLY A 326 4.35 5.40 1.07
C GLY A 326 2.83 5.32 1.10
N ASP A 327 2.32 5.40 2.32
CA ASP A 327 0.89 5.49 2.66
C ASP A 327 0.55 6.97 2.75
N TYR A 328 -0.24 7.48 1.82
CA TYR A 328 -0.63 8.89 1.72
C TYR A 328 -2.09 9.05 2.17
N ASP A 329 -2.44 10.27 2.57
CA ASP A 329 -3.84 10.59 2.82
C ASP A 329 -4.69 10.42 1.54
N ASP A 330 -5.79 9.68 1.65
CA ASP A 330 -6.66 9.34 0.51
C ASP A 330 -7.25 10.60 -0.13
N GLN A 331 -7.62 11.60 0.67
CA GLN A 331 -8.18 12.85 0.16
C GLN A 331 -7.12 13.66 -0.60
N PHE A 332 -5.90 13.73 -0.08
CA PHE A 332 -4.78 14.37 -0.77
C PHE A 332 -4.50 13.71 -2.13
N LEU A 333 -4.47 12.37 -2.21
CA LEU A 333 -4.27 11.66 -3.48
C LEU A 333 -5.39 11.95 -4.49
N ASN A 334 -6.64 11.95 -4.05
CA ASN A 334 -7.78 12.26 -4.93
C ASN A 334 -7.77 13.73 -5.41
N ASP A 335 -7.53 14.69 -4.51
CA ASP A 335 -7.42 16.11 -4.87
C ASP A 335 -6.25 16.36 -5.86
N TYR A 336 -5.12 15.69 -5.64
CA TYR A 336 -3.96 15.74 -6.53
C TYR A 336 -4.28 15.11 -7.90
N GLY A 337 -4.87 13.91 -7.89
CA GLY A 337 -5.23 13.13 -9.08
C GLY A 337 -6.23 13.86 -9.96
N GLU A 338 -7.26 14.48 -9.38
CA GLU A 338 -8.24 15.28 -10.11
C GLU A 338 -7.56 16.41 -10.90
N LYS A 339 -6.64 17.15 -10.26
CA LYS A 339 -5.91 18.25 -10.92
C LYS A 339 -4.91 17.73 -11.95
N LEU A 340 -4.26 16.61 -11.70
CA LEU A 340 -3.35 15.98 -12.65
C LEU A 340 -4.10 15.52 -13.90
N VAL A 341 -5.19 14.75 -13.75
CA VAL A 341 -6.01 14.26 -14.86
C VAL A 341 -6.61 15.42 -15.65
N ALA A 342 -7.13 16.47 -14.98
CA ALA A 342 -7.66 17.64 -15.66
C ALA A 342 -6.59 18.33 -16.54
N TYR A 343 -5.39 18.54 -15.99
CA TYR A 343 -4.29 19.15 -16.74
C TYR A 343 -3.81 18.27 -17.91
N ASP A 344 -3.74 16.95 -17.69
CA ASP A 344 -3.33 15.95 -18.68
C ASP A 344 -4.35 15.88 -19.83
N LYS A 345 -5.66 15.81 -19.52
CA LYS A 345 -6.76 15.84 -20.50
C LYS A 345 -6.72 17.08 -21.40
N GLU A 346 -6.48 18.26 -20.84
CA GLU A 346 -6.35 19.51 -21.62
C GLU A 346 -5.21 19.50 -22.63
N ARG A 347 -4.19 18.65 -22.43
CA ARG A 347 -2.94 18.61 -23.21
C ARG A 347 -2.68 17.24 -23.83
N ASN A 348 -3.68 16.37 -23.87
CA ASN A 348 -3.61 15.04 -24.47
C ASN A 348 -3.64 15.13 -26.01
N VAL A 349 -2.56 15.67 -26.59
CA VAL A 349 -2.45 15.94 -28.03
C VAL A 349 -1.33 15.09 -28.62
N LYS A 350 -1.65 14.38 -29.70
CA LYS A 350 -0.69 13.53 -30.43
C LYS A 350 0.53 14.34 -30.86
N ASN A 351 1.73 13.83 -30.55
CA ASN A 351 3.05 14.44 -30.82
C ASN A 351 3.38 15.74 -30.05
N LEU A 352 2.54 16.17 -29.10
CA LEU A 352 2.76 17.37 -28.28
C LEU A 352 2.53 17.06 -26.80
N SER A 353 3.18 16.02 -26.29
CA SER A 353 3.08 15.67 -24.87
C SER A 353 3.74 16.74 -24.00
N PRO A 354 3.07 17.20 -22.93
CA PRO A 354 3.68 18.11 -21.97
C PRO A 354 4.71 17.41 -21.06
N TRP A 355 4.78 16.08 -21.10
CA TRP A 355 5.59 15.26 -20.21
C TRP A 355 6.81 14.65 -20.89
N ILE A 356 6.58 13.93 -21.99
CA ILE A 356 7.61 13.17 -22.71
C ILE A 356 7.90 13.86 -24.04
N ASN A 357 9.14 14.30 -24.22
CA ASN A 357 9.61 14.84 -25.48
C ASN A 357 11.09 14.50 -25.72
N ASN A 358 11.52 14.58 -26.99
CA ASN A 358 12.87 14.17 -27.43
C ASN A 358 14.00 15.10 -26.96
N TRP A 359 13.69 16.24 -26.36
CA TRP A 359 14.67 17.19 -25.84
C TRP A 359 14.89 17.06 -24.33
N ASN A 360 13.93 16.45 -23.62
CA ASN A 360 13.98 16.27 -22.18
C ASN A 360 14.77 15.00 -21.81
N ASN A 361 15.97 15.15 -21.28
CA ASN A 361 16.79 14.06 -20.76
C ASN A 361 16.82 14.02 -19.22
N GLY A 362 15.90 14.70 -18.53
CA GLY A 362 15.80 14.68 -17.07
C GLY A 362 15.39 13.30 -16.54
N ASP A 363 16.01 12.88 -15.45
CA ASP A 363 15.65 11.69 -14.69
C ASP A 363 15.06 12.10 -13.34
N LEU A 364 13.91 11.52 -13.01
CA LEU A 364 13.18 11.71 -11.75
C LEU A 364 12.80 10.37 -11.12
N ASN A 365 13.16 9.24 -11.74
CA ASN A 365 12.92 7.90 -11.20
C ASN A 365 14.15 7.00 -11.36
N PHE A 366 14.44 6.22 -10.31
CA PHE A 366 15.58 5.30 -10.25
C PHE A 366 15.19 3.84 -10.01
N TYR A 367 13.89 3.53 -10.02
CA TYR A 367 13.36 2.21 -9.68
C TYR A 367 12.96 1.37 -10.89
N SER A 368 12.95 1.94 -12.09
CA SER A 368 12.64 1.23 -13.33
C SER A 368 13.57 1.66 -14.47
N LYS A 369 13.91 0.71 -15.35
CA LYS A 369 14.68 0.97 -16.59
C LYS A 369 13.81 1.51 -17.73
N ASN A 370 12.49 1.37 -17.61
CA ASN A 370 11.50 1.74 -18.63
C ASN A 370 10.66 2.98 -18.21
N ASP A 371 10.96 3.56 -17.06
CA ASP A 371 10.29 4.75 -16.52
C ASP A 371 11.34 5.69 -15.92
N ARG A 372 11.58 6.82 -16.59
CA ARG A 372 12.50 7.88 -16.15
C ARG A 372 11.83 8.86 -15.21
N GLY A 373 10.54 8.71 -14.94
CA GLY A 373 9.75 9.59 -14.08
C GLY A 373 9.31 10.87 -14.79
N ARG A 374 9.30 10.92 -16.13
CA ARG A 374 8.88 12.14 -16.84
C ARG A 374 7.36 12.24 -16.93
N ASP A 375 6.65 11.11 -17.08
CA ASP A 375 5.19 11.06 -17.04
C ASP A 375 4.69 11.03 -15.58
N PRO A 376 4.06 12.10 -15.07
CA PRO A 376 3.53 12.12 -13.71
C PRO A 376 2.39 11.13 -13.49
N MET A 377 1.70 10.69 -14.54
CA MET A 377 0.61 9.74 -14.39
C MET A 377 1.12 8.37 -13.93
N THR A 378 2.31 7.96 -14.39
CA THR A 378 2.95 6.71 -13.95
C THR A 378 3.18 6.72 -12.44
N GLY A 379 3.88 7.71 -11.91
CA GLY A 379 4.15 7.78 -10.46
C GLY A 379 2.90 7.98 -9.60
N PHE A 380 1.87 8.67 -10.11
CA PHE A 380 0.59 8.81 -9.43
C PHE A 380 -0.19 7.49 -9.37
N LEU A 381 -0.21 6.72 -10.45
CA LEU A 381 -0.87 5.42 -10.47
C LEU A 381 -0.16 4.39 -9.58
N GLU A 382 1.18 4.42 -9.49
CA GLU A 382 1.89 3.64 -8.46
C GLU A 382 1.46 4.03 -7.04
N ALA A 383 1.27 5.34 -6.78
CA ALA A 383 0.77 5.80 -5.50
C ALA A 383 -0.64 5.25 -5.21
N LEU A 384 -1.55 5.25 -6.19
CA LEU A 384 -2.86 4.60 -6.03
C LEU A 384 -2.73 3.10 -5.77
N GLY A 385 -1.79 2.40 -6.42
CA GLY A 385 -1.50 0.99 -6.14
C GLY A 385 -1.13 0.71 -4.67
N HIS A 386 -0.50 1.68 -4.00
CA HIS A 386 -0.15 1.60 -2.56
C HIS A 386 -1.25 2.09 -1.62
N ASN A 387 -2.32 2.69 -2.14
CA ASN A 387 -3.38 3.34 -1.37
C ASN A 387 -4.76 2.91 -1.90
N PRO A 388 -5.24 1.71 -1.54
CA PRO A 388 -6.44 1.10 -2.13
C PRO A 388 -7.73 1.89 -1.87
N GLY A 389 -7.82 2.62 -0.76
CA GLY A 389 -8.93 3.54 -0.47
C GLY A 389 -9.02 4.64 -1.53
N ALA A 390 -7.94 5.41 -1.69
CA ALA A 390 -7.81 6.40 -2.75
C ALA A 390 -8.04 5.83 -4.15
N ALA A 391 -7.51 4.64 -4.45
CA ALA A 391 -7.65 4.01 -5.76
C ALA A 391 -9.12 3.64 -6.07
N THR A 392 -9.82 3.06 -5.09
CA THR A 392 -11.24 2.73 -5.21
C THR A 392 -12.07 3.99 -5.46
N ASP A 393 -11.84 5.04 -4.69
CA ASP A 393 -12.54 6.32 -4.85
C ASP A 393 -12.25 6.99 -6.21
N PHE A 394 -10.99 6.95 -6.66
CA PHE A 394 -10.56 7.55 -7.93
C PHE A 394 -11.23 6.88 -9.16
N PHE A 395 -11.49 5.58 -9.08
CA PHE A 395 -12.14 4.77 -10.12
C PHE A 395 -13.61 4.44 -9.85
N ALA A 396 -14.21 5.02 -8.81
CA ALA A 396 -15.58 4.72 -8.39
C ALA A 396 -16.58 4.94 -9.53
N GLN A 397 -17.58 4.07 -9.61
CA GLN A 397 -18.67 4.19 -10.59
C GLN A 397 -19.40 5.54 -10.43
N PRO A 398 -19.89 6.15 -11.51
CA PRO A 398 -20.72 7.34 -11.43
C PRO A 398 -22.02 7.10 -10.63
N ASP A 399 -22.50 8.13 -9.93
CA ASP A 399 -23.76 8.09 -9.20
C ASP A 399 -24.93 7.65 -10.10
N GLY A 400 -25.70 6.67 -9.64
CA GLY A 400 -26.88 6.16 -10.36
C GLY A 400 -26.59 5.08 -11.40
N ALA A 401 -25.35 4.56 -11.46
CA ALA A 401 -25.08 3.27 -12.07
C ALA A 401 -25.96 2.19 -11.39
N GLY A 402 -26.52 1.27 -12.19
CA GLY A 402 -27.36 0.18 -11.68
C GLY A 402 -26.53 -0.90 -10.97
N ALA A 403 -27.13 -2.06 -10.73
CA ALA A 403 -26.35 -3.26 -10.44
C ALA A 403 -25.68 -3.71 -11.74
N GLY A 404 -24.35 -3.81 -11.75
CA GLY A 404 -23.56 -4.12 -12.94
C GLY A 404 -23.34 -2.92 -13.87
N VAL A 405 -22.40 -3.10 -14.80
CA VAL A 405 -22.05 -2.12 -15.84
C VAL A 405 -22.35 -2.71 -17.21
N ASP A 406 -23.31 -2.11 -17.92
CA ASP A 406 -23.78 -2.62 -19.22
C ASP A 406 -23.61 -1.63 -20.39
N LYS A 407 -23.19 -0.39 -20.10
CA LYS A 407 -23.00 0.65 -21.10
C LYS A 407 -21.88 1.62 -20.73
N GLU A 408 -21.26 2.21 -21.75
CA GLU A 408 -20.13 3.14 -21.55
C GLU A 408 -20.46 4.36 -20.68
N ALA A 409 -21.72 4.79 -20.58
CA ALA A 409 -22.12 5.93 -19.75
C ALA A 409 -22.05 5.66 -18.24
N GLU A 410 -21.91 4.38 -17.85
CA GLU A 410 -21.72 3.94 -16.46
C GLU A 410 -20.23 3.80 -16.11
N LEU A 411 -19.32 4.11 -17.04
CA LEU A 411 -17.89 4.12 -16.79
C LEU A 411 -17.46 5.43 -16.12
N ASN A 412 -16.59 5.29 -15.14
CA ASN A 412 -15.83 6.37 -14.55
C ASN A 412 -14.99 7.08 -15.64
N GLU A 413 -15.06 8.41 -15.65
CA GLU A 413 -14.40 9.25 -16.66
C GLU A 413 -12.87 9.25 -16.56
N ASN A 414 -12.29 8.92 -15.40
CA ASN A 414 -10.84 8.72 -15.25
C ASN A 414 -10.45 7.35 -15.79
N LEU A 415 -11.20 6.30 -15.46
CA LEU A 415 -10.97 4.95 -15.97
C LEU A 415 -11.02 4.92 -17.50
N LYS A 416 -12.09 5.47 -18.08
CA LYS A 416 -12.25 5.57 -19.54
C LYS A 416 -11.10 6.36 -20.17
N TYR A 417 -10.73 7.48 -19.57
CA TYR A 417 -9.63 8.30 -20.07
C TYR A 417 -8.31 7.52 -20.08
N LEU A 418 -7.94 6.90 -18.96
CA LEU A 418 -6.65 6.21 -18.80
C LEU A 418 -6.55 4.94 -19.66
N THR A 419 -7.67 4.27 -19.94
CA THR A 419 -7.73 3.02 -20.71
C THR A 419 -8.00 3.22 -22.20
N LYS A 420 -8.73 4.26 -22.63
CA LYS A 420 -9.13 4.44 -24.03
C LYS A 420 -8.59 5.74 -24.65
N ASP A 421 -8.71 6.86 -23.96
CA ASP A 421 -8.53 8.18 -24.57
C ASP A 421 -7.11 8.74 -24.44
N ARG A 422 -6.39 8.37 -23.38
CA ARG A 422 -5.06 8.91 -23.06
C ARG A 422 -4.01 8.41 -24.06
N ILE A 423 -3.23 9.34 -24.60
CA ILE A 423 -2.09 9.02 -25.46
C ILE A 423 -0.89 8.74 -24.57
N TRP A 424 -0.62 7.46 -24.34
CA TRP A 424 0.55 7.01 -23.63
C TRP A 424 1.80 7.04 -24.51
N LEU A 425 2.94 7.42 -23.93
CA LEU A 425 4.24 7.41 -24.60
C LEU A 425 5.22 6.62 -23.76
N SER A 426 6.16 5.92 -24.42
CA SER A 426 7.24 5.25 -23.71
C SER A 426 8.18 6.28 -23.08
N ASP A 427 8.44 6.10 -21.79
CA ASP A 427 9.42 6.87 -21.02
C ASP A 427 10.76 6.12 -20.89
N ALA A 428 11.00 5.12 -21.73
CA ALA A 428 12.17 4.26 -21.60
C ALA A 428 13.50 4.99 -21.86
N TYR A 429 14.57 4.48 -21.24
CA TYR A 429 15.92 4.97 -21.51
C TYR A 429 16.31 4.68 -22.96
N ILE A 430 16.74 5.71 -23.70
CA ILE A 430 17.22 5.57 -25.10
C ILE A 430 18.34 4.51 -25.20
N MET A 431 19.15 4.39 -24.14
CA MET A 431 20.21 3.39 -24.02
C MET A 431 19.86 2.40 -22.90
N GLY A 432 19.24 1.27 -23.26
CA GLY A 432 19.03 0.14 -22.33
C GLY A 432 17.60 -0.04 -21.78
N GLY A 433 16.67 0.86 -22.11
CA GLY A 433 15.23 0.64 -21.93
C GLY A 433 14.60 -0.01 -23.16
N ASP A 434 13.37 -0.48 -23.01
CA ASP A 434 12.55 -0.99 -24.12
C ASP A 434 11.52 0.08 -24.52
N ASP A 435 11.70 0.69 -25.69
CA ASP A 435 10.84 1.77 -26.21
C ASP A 435 9.43 1.30 -26.61
N LYS A 436 9.20 -0.02 -26.61
CA LYS A 436 7.87 -0.62 -26.76
C LYS A 436 7.13 -0.73 -25.43
N VAL A 437 7.83 -0.59 -24.30
CA VAL A 437 7.23 -0.64 -22.98
C VAL A 437 6.76 0.74 -22.58
N ILE A 438 5.47 0.82 -22.22
CA ILE A 438 4.84 1.99 -21.64
C ILE A 438 4.62 1.67 -20.16
N ALA A 439 5.50 2.19 -19.30
CA ALA A 439 5.45 1.88 -17.87
C ALA A 439 4.13 2.32 -17.19
N GLY A 440 3.50 3.38 -17.69
CA GLY A 440 2.22 3.83 -17.15
C GLY A 440 1.05 2.86 -17.35
N HIS A 441 1.14 1.92 -18.31
CA HIS A 441 0.18 0.83 -18.41
C HIS A 441 0.32 -0.16 -17.25
N ASP A 442 1.56 -0.51 -16.87
CA ASP A 442 1.86 -1.36 -15.72
C ASP A 442 1.35 -0.73 -14.42
N SER A 443 1.66 0.55 -14.20
CA SER A 443 1.18 1.32 -13.05
C SER A 443 -0.35 1.44 -13.02
N LEU A 444 -1.02 1.55 -14.18
CA LEU A 444 -2.48 1.50 -14.25
C LEU A 444 -3.01 0.15 -13.79
N GLY A 445 -2.34 -0.94 -14.17
CA GLY A 445 -2.61 -2.29 -13.64
C GLY A 445 -2.53 -2.33 -12.12
N HIS A 446 -1.45 -1.82 -11.53
CA HIS A 446 -1.27 -1.76 -10.07
C HIS A 446 -2.38 -0.97 -9.37
N ALA A 447 -2.75 0.19 -9.92
CA ALA A 447 -3.83 1.02 -9.38
C ALA A 447 -5.20 0.32 -9.45
N LEU A 448 -5.51 -0.38 -10.54
CA LEU A 448 -6.75 -1.13 -10.70
C LEU A 448 -6.78 -2.38 -9.80
N GLU A 449 -5.66 -3.07 -9.65
CA GLU A 449 -5.52 -4.18 -8.72
C GLU A 449 -5.83 -3.74 -7.29
N ALA A 450 -5.30 -2.58 -6.87
CA ALA A 450 -5.61 -2.02 -5.55
C ALA A 450 -7.08 -1.58 -5.42
N ALA A 451 -7.61 -0.91 -6.43
CA ALA A 451 -8.99 -0.41 -6.44
C ALA A 451 -10.05 -1.52 -6.46
N THR A 452 -9.77 -2.67 -7.09
CA THR A 452 -10.71 -3.79 -7.19
C THR A 452 -10.59 -4.76 -6.03
N THR A 453 -9.39 -4.94 -5.47
CA THR A 453 -9.20 -5.94 -4.42
C THR A 453 -9.24 -5.35 -3.00
N GLY A 454 -9.04 -4.04 -2.87
CA GLY A 454 -8.90 -3.38 -1.57
C GLY A 454 -7.53 -3.62 -0.91
N TYR A 455 -6.61 -4.27 -1.60
CA TYR A 455 -5.26 -4.57 -1.12
C TYR A 455 -4.20 -3.76 -1.84
N VAL A 456 -3.08 -3.50 -1.16
CA VAL A 456 -1.89 -2.92 -1.81
C VAL A 456 -1.30 -3.92 -2.79
N TYR A 457 -1.03 -3.51 -4.03
CA TYR A 457 -0.64 -4.43 -5.12
C TYR A 457 0.67 -5.18 -4.88
N ASP A 458 1.63 -4.58 -4.16
CA ASP A 458 2.96 -5.14 -3.86
C ASP A 458 3.15 -5.46 -2.37
N ALA A 459 2.07 -5.51 -1.59
CA ALA A 459 2.16 -5.78 -0.17
C ALA A 459 2.73 -7.17 0.09
N ASP A 460 3.63 -7.24 1.07
CA ASP A 460 3.96 -8.52 1.68
C ASP A 460 2.70 -9.02 2.41
N PRO A 461 2.14 -10.17 1.98
CA PRO A 461 0.93 -10.75 2.56
C PRO A 461 0.95 -10.91 4.08
N MET A 462 2.13 -11.12 4.67
CA MET A 462 2.30 -11.49 6.06
C MET A 462 2.73 -10.32 6.93
N THR A 463 3.25 -9.24 6.33
CA THR A 463 3.85 -8.12 7.07
C THR A 463 3.25 -6.74 6.74
N ALA A 464 2.30 -6.67 5.83
CA ALA A 464 1.54 -5.45 5.54
C ALA A 464 0.72 -4.94 6.75
N LYS A 465 0.29 -3.68 6.69
CA LYS A 465 -0.58 -3.03 7.69
C LYS A 465 -1.89 -3.81 7.89
N ASP A 466 -2.41 -4.34 6.77
CA ASP A 466 -3.53 -5.26 6.71
C ASP A 466 -3.05 -6.58 6.09
N PRO A 467 -2.38 -7.44 6.89
CA PRO A 467 -1.81 -8.67 6.36
C PRO A 467 -2.95 -9.58 5.90
N MET A 468 -2.79 -10.18 4.73
CA MET A 468 -3.74 -11.10 4.12
C MET A 468 -3.77 -12.47 4.85
N ILE A 469 -3.79 -12.53 6.17
CA ILE A 469 -3.71 -13.81 6.90
C ILE A 469 -4.92 -14.71 6.54
N PRO A 470 -4.75 -16.03 6.29
CA PRO A 470 -5.88 -16.94 6.10
C PRO A 470 -6.89 -16.82 7.25
N GLY A 471 -8.15 -16.49 6.93
CA GLY A 471 -9.19 -16.22 7.93
C GLY A 471 -9.32 -14.74 8.36
N ASN A 472 -8.50 -13.83 7.82
CA ASN A 472 -8.66 -12.38 7.97
C ASN A 472 -9.78 -11.84 7.06
N ARG A 473 -10.30 -10.64 7.34
CA ARG A 473 -11.43 -10.04 6.60
C ARG A 473 -11.15 -10.01 5.08
N ASP A 474 -12.14 -10.39 4.27
CA ASP A 474 -12.15 -10.05 2.84
C ASP A 474 -12.14 -8.53 2.69
N MET A 475 -11.19 -7.99 1.91
CA MET A 475 -11.07 -6.54 1.70
C MET A 475 -11.88 -6.06 0.50
N ARG A 476 -12.45 -6.97 -0.30
CA ARG A 476 -13.41 -6.62 -1.35
C ARG A 476 -14.68 -6.07 -0.71
N THR A 477 -15.22 -5.01 -1.30
CA THR A 477 -16.46 -4.36 -0.89
C THR A 477 -17.35 -4.13 -2.10
N ALA A 478 -18.55 -3.58 -1.90
CA ALA A 478 -19.43 -3.19 -3.00
C ALA A 478 -18.75 -2.13 -3.90
N GLU A 479 -18.00 -1.22 -3.29
CA GLU A 479 -17.27 -0.16 -3.98
C GLU A 479 -16.14 -0.74 -4.85
N THR A 480 -15.34 -1.67 -4.32
CA THR A 480 -14.27 -2.31 -5.10
C THR A 480 -14.83 -3.22 -6.20
N ALA A 481 -15.94 -3.91 -5.93
CA ALA A 481 -16.69 -4.68 -6.93
C ALA A 481 -17.24 -3.80 -8.04
N GLY A 482 -17.74 -2.62 -7.73
CA GLY A 482 -18.16 -1.65 -8.73
C GLY A 482 -17.01 -1.21 -9.65
N VAL A 483 -15.78 -1.10 -9.14
CA VAL A 483 -14.61 -0.89 -10.01
C VAL A 483 -14.36 -2.12 -10.90
N MET A 484 -14.45 -3.33 -10.34
CA MET A 484 -14.22 -4.57 -11.09
C MET A 484 -15.25 -4.77 -12.21
N GLU A 485 -16.52 -4.46 -11.97
CA GLU A 485 -17.57 -4.51 -13.00
C GLU A 485 -17.23 -3.62 -14.20
N GLN A 486 -16.70 -2.41 -13.97
CA GLN A 486 -16.26 -1.52 -15.04
C GLN A 486 -15.07 -2.10 -15.82
N VAL A 487 -14.11 -2.72 -15.12
CA VAL A 487 -12.96 -3.39 -15.75
C VAL A 487 -13.40 -4.57 -16.62
N VAL A 488 -14.31 -5.42 -16.11
CA VAL A 488 -14.90 -6.54 -16.85
C VAL A 488 -15.66 -6.04 -18.07
N PHE A 489 -16.44 -4.97 -17.95
CA PHE A 489 -17.13 -4.36 -19.07
C PHE A 489 -16.15 -3.82 -20.13
N LEU A 490 -15.12 -3.08 -19.72
CA LEU A 490 -14.14 -2.47 -20.61
C LEU A 490 -13.32 -3.51 -21.37
N TYR A 491 -12.69 -4.44 -20.66
CA TYR A 491 -11.84 -5.47 -21.28
C TYR A 491 -12.66 -6.63 -21.84
N GLY A 492 -13.95 -6.76 -21.50
CA GLY A 492 -14.91 -7.63 -22.17
C GLY A 492 -15.60 -6.97 -23.38
N SER A 493 -15.29 -5.72 -23.71
CA SER A 493 -15.88 -5.03 -24.86
C SER A 493 -15.38 -5.58 -26.20
N GLU A 494 -15.96 -5.11 -27.32
CA GLU A 494 -15.48 -5.46 -28.67
C GLU A 494 -14.03 -5.02 -28.90
N ASP A 495 -13.62 -3.91 -28.30
CA ASP A 495 -12.26 -3.39 -28.34
C ASP A 495 -11.31 -4.13 -27.38
N GLY A 496 -11.83 -4.95 -26.46
CA GLY A 496 -11.08 -5.63 -25.41
C GLY A 496 -9.82 -6.36 -25.88
N PRO A 497 -9.87 -7.23 -26.91
CA PRO A 497 -8.69 -7.88 -27.48
C PRO A 497 -7.60 -6.89 -27.92
N LYS A 498 -8.01 -5.80 -28.57
CA LYS A 498 -7.10 -4.74 -29.03
C LYS A 498 -6.51 -3.97 -27.85
N MET A 499 -7.34 -3.58 -26.88
CA MET A 499 -6.90 -2.89 -25.67
C MET A 499 -5.87 -3.72 -24.91
N LEU A 500 -6.12 -5.01 -24.69
CA LEU A 500 -5.17 -5.90 -24.02
C LEU A 500 -3.86 -6.05 -24.81
N HIS A 501 -3.93 -6.09 -26.14
CA HIS A 501 -2.73 -6.16 -26.98
C HIS A 501 -1.90 -4.88 -26.91
N GLU A 502 -2.52 -3.71 -27.08
CA GLU A 502 -1.87 -2.40 -27.01
C GLU A 502 -1.37 -2.07 -25.58
N GLN A 503 -1.98 -2.68 -24.56
CA GLN A 503 -1.69 -2.46 -23.16
C GLN A 503 -1.26 -3.75 -22.46
N SER A 504 -0.41 -4.54 -23.11
CA SER A 504 -0.02 -5.87 -22.65
C SER A 504 0.61 -5.89 -21.25
N GLN A 505 1.09 -4.75 -20.75
CA GLN A 505 1.62 -4.59 -19.41
C GLN A 505 0.54 -4.76 -18.32
N LEU A 506 -0.76 -4.53 -18.61
CA LEU A 506 -1.83 -4.75 -17.63
C LEU A 506 -2.19 -6.23 -17.42
N ALA A 507 -1.67 -7.14 -18.25
CA ALA A 507 -2.17 -8.50 -18.30
C ALA A 507 -2.01 -9.25 -16.97
N ASP A 508 -0.93 -9.02 -16.22
CA ASP A 508 -0.75 -9.68 -14.93
C ASP A 508 -1.77 -9.18 -13.89
N SER A 509 -1.97 -7.86 -13.75
CA SER A 509 -2.98 -7.28 -12.86
C SER A 509 -4.40 -7.65 -13.28
N LEU A 510 -4.72 -7.66 -14.58
CA LEU A 510 -6.02 -8.17 -15.07
C LEU A 510 -6.25 -9.63 -14.69
N GLY A 511 -5.20 -10.46 -14.76
CA GLY A 511 -5.23 -11.84 -14.29
C GLY A 511 -5.46 -11.94 -12.78
N LYS A 512 -4.75 -11.13 -11.98
CA LYS A 512 -4.90 -11.11 -10.51
C LYS A 512 -6.28 -10.61 -10.08
N MET A 513 -6.83 -9.60 -10.75
CA MET A 513 -8.20 -9.13 -10.54
C MET A 513 -9.22 -10.23 -10.88
N GLY A 514 -9.06 -10.91 -12.02
CA GLY A 514 -9.90 -12.06 -12.36
C GLY A 514 -9.81 -13.20 -11.35
N ALA A 515 -8.61 -13.49 -10.84
CA ALA A 515 -8.39 -14.48 -9.78
C ALA A 515 -9.05 -14.07 -8.45
N ALA A 516 -8.98 -12.80 -8.09
CA ALA A 516 -9.58 -12.26 -6.87
C ALA A 516 -11.11 -12.31 -6.90
N TYR A 517 -11.72 -12.34 -8.09
CA TYR A 517 -13.17 -12.40 -8.30
C TYR A 517 -13.65 -13.76 -8.85
N ILE A 518 -12.86 -14.82 -8.70
CA ILE A 518 -13.17 -16.14 -9.28
C ILE A 518 -14.49 -16.72 -8.75
N ASP A 519 -14.88 -16.40 -7.51
CA ASP A 519 -16.18 -16.76 -6.92
C ASP A 519 -17.36 -16.06 -7.59
N ASP A 520 -17.20 -14.80 -7.98
CA ASP A 520 -18.21 -14.02 -8.69
C ASP A 520 -18.26 -14.37 -10.19
N ILE A 521 -17.13 -14.76 -10.77
CA ILE A 521 -17.05 -15.33 -12.12
C ILE A 521 -17.78 -16.67 -12.16
N ASP A 522 -17.46 -17.62 -11.27
CA ASP A 522 -18.14 -18.92 -11.24
C ASP A 522 -19.64 -18.77 -10.95
N TYR A 523 -20.01 -17.84 -10.07
CA TYR A 523 -21.41 -17.46 -9.88
C TYR A 523 -22.06 -16.95 -11.18
N SER A 524 -21.38 -16.06 -11.91
CA SER A 524 -21.85 -15.52 -13.18
C SER A 524 -21.93 -16.58 -14.29
N MET A 525 -21.14 -17.65 -14.18
CA MET A 525 -21.17 -18.80 -15.10
C MET A 525 -22.19 -19.87 -14.70
N SER A 526 -22.68 -19.84 -13.45
CA SER A 526 -23.70 -20.79 -12.98
C SER A 526 -25.08 -20.54 -13.61
N GLY A 527 -25.97 -21.53 -13.52
CA GLY A 527 -27.37 -21.40 -13.93
C GLY A 527 -27.62 -21.54 -15.43
N VAL A 528 -28.63 -20.85 -15.95
CA VAL A 528 -29.03 -20.88 -17.37
C VAL A 528 -29.23 -19.45 -17.88
N GLY A 529 -28.26 -18.90 -18.61
CA GLY A 529 -28.28 -17.46 -18.86
C GLY A 529 -28.01 -16.70 -17.56
N ASP A 530 -28.53 -15.48 -17.48
CA ASP A 530 -28.60 -14.71 -16.22
C ASP A 530 -29.78 -15.13 -15.31
N ARG A 531 -30.26 -16.37 -15.43
CA ARG A 531 -31.38 -16.90 -14.63
C ARG A 531 -30.96 -18.15 -13.88
N ALA A 532 -31.62 -18.37 -12.75
CA ALA A 532 -31.39 -19.53 -11.90
C ALA A 532 -29.91 -19.71 -11.51
N LYS A 533 -29.23 -18.60 -11.22
CA LYS A 533 -27.87 -18.59 -10.67
C LYS A 533 -27.83 -19.35 -9.35
N ASP A 534 -26.73 -20.04 -9.09
CA ASP A 534 -26.59 -20.89 -7.92
C ASP A 534 -25.94 -20.14 -6.75
N ASP A 535 -26.75 -19.30 -6.08
CA ASP A 535 -26.36 -18.62 -4.83
C ASP A 535 -26.00 -19.61 -3.70
N GLY A 536 -26.51 -20.84 -3.77
CA GLY A 536 -26.28 -21.86 -2.76
C GLY A 536 -24.89 -22.47 -2.86
N LEU A 537 -24.46 -22.74 -4.09
CA LEU A 537 -23.14 -23.27 -4.40
C LEU A 537 -22.06 -22.17 -4.32
N PHE A 538 -22.34 -20.98 -4.87
CA PHE A 538 -21.40 -19.86 -4.89
C PHE A 538 -21.91 -18.70 -4.02
N PRO A 539 -21.94 -18.84 -2.68
CA PRO A 539 -22.46 -17.79 -1.81
C PRO A 539 -21.56 -16.55 -1.84
N PRO A 540 -22.14 -15.33 -1.81
CA PRO A 540 -21.36 -14.10 -1.80
C PRO A 540 -20.41 -14.04 -0.60
N LYS A 541 -19.15 -13.68 -0.85
CA LYS A 541 -18.10 -13.59 0.18
C LYS A 541 -18.06 -12.24 0.87
N TYR A 542 -18.49 -11.22 0.16
CA TYR A 542 -18.62 -9.85 0.63
C TYR A 542 -19.97 -9.30 0.17
N GLN A 543 -20.37 -8.17 0.74
CA GLN A 543 -21.66 -7.58 0.43
C GLN A 543 -21.58 -6.75 -0.84
N GLY A 544 -22.61 -6.84 -1.69
CA GLY A 544 -22.60 -6.15 -2.99
C GLY A 544 -21.62 -6.84 -3.93
N ARG A 545 -21.67 -8.17 -3.98
CA ARG A 545 -20.87 -8.97 -4.90
C ARG A 545 -20.97 -8.40 -6.31
N ALA A 546 -19.89 -8.49 -7.07
CA ALA A 546 -19.89 -8.02 -8.45
C ALA A 546 -20.91 -8.79 -9.29
N ASP A 547 -21.62 -8.06 -10.15
CA ASP A 547 -22.51 -8.63 -11.17
C ASP A 547 -21.91 -8.40 -12.57
N PHE A 548 -21.36 -9.47 -13.13
CA PHE A 548 -20.76 -9.44 -14.46
C PHE A 548 -21.75 -9.84 -15.56
N GLY A 549 -22.85 -10.51 -15.20
CA GLY A 549 -23.62 -11.33 -16.13
C GLY A 549 -22.80 -12.47 -16.77
N GLU A 550 -23.49 -13.48 -17.30
CA GLU A 550 -22.82 -14.63 -17.93
C GLU A 550 -21.98 -14.19 -19.14
N GLN A 551 -22.56 -13.38 -20.02
CA GLN A 551 -21.86 -12.95 -21.23
C GLN A 551 -20.70 -11.98 -20.92
N GLY A 552 -20.82 -11.15 -19.89
CA GLY A 552 -19.73 -10.27 -19.46
C GLY A 552 -18.55 -11.07 -18.92
N ALA A 553 -18.81 -12.07 -18.07
CA ALA A 553 -17.80 -13.00 -17.57
C ALA A 553 -17.12 -13.77 -18.72
N ILE A 554 -17.90 -14.34 -19.66
CA ILE A 554 -17.34 -15.04 -20.83
C ILE A 554 -16.47 -14.11 -21.67
N ASN A 555 -16.95 -12.90 -21.96
CA ASN A 555 -16.20 -11.94 -22.78
C ASN A 555 -14.89 -11.56 -22.11
N PHE A 556 -14.91 -11.23 -20.82
CA PHE A 556 -13.71 -10.87 -20.07
C PHE A 556 -12.71 -12.04 -20.01
N LEU A 557 -13.15 -13.25 -19.63
CA LEU A 557 -12.32 -14.46 -19.64
C LEU A 557 -11.72 -14.73 -21.02
N SER A 558 -12.50 -14.50 -22.09
CA SER A 558 -12.02 -14.73 -23.45
C SER A 558 -10.97 -13.72 -23.89
N VAL A 559 -10.97 -12.49 -23.36
CA VAL A 559 -9.94 -11.49 -23.67
C VAL A 559 -8.69 -11.77 -22.86
N ILE A 560 -8.80 -11.91 -21.54
CA ILE A 560 -7.63 -12.16 -20.68
C ILE A 560 -6.99 -13.54 -20.97
N GLY A 561 -7.76 -14.51 -21.49
CA GLY A 561 -7.24 -15.79 -21.94
C GLY A 561 -6.32 -15.71 -23.16
N GLN A 562 -6.35 -14.61 -23.94
CA GLN A 562 -5.48 -14.43 -25.11
C GLN A 562 -4.01 -14.21 -24.70
N ASN A 563 -3.77 -13.63 -23.52
CA ASN A 563 -2.43 -13.35 -23.01
C ASN A 563 -1.91 -14.49 -22.11
N GLU A 564 -0.64 -14.85 -22.28
CA GLU A 564 0.01 -15.97 -21.59
C GLU A 564 0.02 -15.82 -20.05
N THR A 565 0.21 -14.60 -19.53
CA THR A 565 0.32 -14.32 -18.09
C THR A 565 -1.04 -14.37 -17.40
N SER A 566 -2.01 -13.60 -17.87
CA SER A 566 -3.37 -13.62 -17.31
C SER A 566 -4.02 -14.99 -17.43
N HIS A 567 -3.84 -15.68 -18.57
CA HIS A 567 -4.29 -17.06 -18.74
C HIS A 567 -3.75 -17.95 -17.61
N GLY A 568 -2.46 -17.87 -17.32
CA GLY A 568 -1.82 -18.67 -16.28
C GLY A 568 -2.33 -18.36 -14.87
N VAL A 569 -2.48 -17.08 -14.53
CA VAL A 569 -2.95 -16.62 -13.20
C VAL A 569 -4.39 -17.08 -12.94
N VAL A 570 -5.31 -16.81 -13.87
CA VAL A 570 -6.73 -17.17 -13.68
C VAL A 570 -6.94 -18.68 -13.77
N SER A 571 -6.19 -19.37 -14.63
CA SER A 571 -6.17 -20.84 -14.67
C SER A 571 -5.79 -21.47 -13.33
N ALA A 572 -4.80 -20.90 -12.65
CA ALA A 572 -4.39 -21.36 -11.33
C ALA A 572 -5.46 -21.08 -10.28
N ALA A 573 -6.03 -19.88 -10.31
CA ALA A 573 -7.08 -19.49 -9.39
C ALA A 573 -8.31 -20.37 -9.52
N GLN A 574 -8.78 -20.61 -10.75
CA GLN A 574 -9.92 -21.49 -11.03
C GLN A 574 -9.68 -22.89 -10.49
N HIS A 575 -8.51 -23.46 -10.75
CA HIS A 575 -8.22 -24.82 -10.29
C HIS A 575 -8.27 -24.93 -8.77
N LEU A 576 -7.64 -23.99 -8.06
CA LEU A 576 -7.63 -23.97 -6.60
C LEU A 576 -9.02 -23.72 -6.03
N TYR A 577 -9.79 -22.82 -6.65
CA TYR A 577 -11.17 -22.57 -6.27
C TYR A 577 -12.04 -23.82 -6.43
N THR A 578 -11.97 -24.51 -7.57
CA THR A 578 -12.66 -25.79 -7.79
C THR A 578 -12.25 -26.84 -6.75
N LEU A 579 -10.95 -27.01 -6.47
CA LEU A 579 -10.50 -27.96 -5.43
C LEU A 579 -11.05 -27.60 -4.04
N SER A 580 -11.11 -26.32 -3.69
CA SER A 580 -11.66 -25.86 -2.42
C SER A 580 -13.19 -26.06 -2.34
N MET A 581 -13.89 -25.97 -3.47
CA MET A 581 -15.32 -26.30 -3.57
C MET A 581 -15.57 -27.79 -3.34
N LEU A 582 -14.70 -28.66 -3.87
CA LEU A 582 -14.76 -30.10 -3.64
C LEU A 582 -14.48 -30.46 -2.18
N ASP A 583 -13.51 -29.80 -1.54
CA ASP A 583 -13.20 -29.99 -0.12
C ASP A 583 -14.36 -29.55 0.79
N ALA A 584 -15.03 -28.43 0.46
CA ALA A 584 -16.20 -27.95 1.18
C ALA A 584 -17.45 -28.84 0.99
N HIS A 585 -17.48 -29.66 -0.06
CA HIS A 585 -18.59 -30.55 -0.39
C HIS A 585 -18.12 -32.01 -0.51
N PRO A 586 -17.58 -32.62 0.56
CA PRO A 586 -17.05 -33.98 0.50
C PRO A 586 -18.15 -34.98 0.11
N PRO A 587 -17.82 -36.13 -0.51
CA PRO A 587 -18.80 -37.05 -1.11
C PRO A 587 -19.52 -37.90 -0.05
N THR A 588 -20.15 -37.25 0.92
CA THR A 588 -20.82 -37.85 2.09
C THR A 588 -22.34 -37.76 1.99
N SER A 589 -22.87 -37.09 0.97
CA SER A 589 -24.30 -36.97 0.68
C SER A 589 -24.54 -36.65 -0.79
N GLU A 590 -25.73 -36.98 -1.29
CA GLU A 590 -26.16 -36.65 -2.66
C GLU A 590 -26.09 -35.14 -2.94
N ALA A 591 -26.46 -34.30 -1.97
CA ALA A 591 -26.38 -32.85 -2.11
C ALA A 591 -24.93 -32.37 -2.30
N ASN A 592 -23.99 -32.91 -1.52
CA ASN A 592 -22.56 -32.57 -1.70
C ASN A 592 -22.02 -33.07 -3.03
N MET A 593 -22.45 -34.25 -3.48
CA MET A 593 -22.05 -34.79 -4.78
C MET A 593 -22.58 -33.91 -5.91
N ASN A 594 -23.83 -33.46 -5.86
CA ASN A 594 -24.37 -32.53 -6.85
C ASN A 594 -23.60 -31.20 -6.84
N ASN A 595 -23.34 -30.62 -5.67
CA ASN A 595 -22.54 -29.40 -5.56
C ASN A 595 -21.12 -29.57 -6.12
N ALA A 596 -20.48 -30.72 -5.89
CA ALA A 596 -19.18 -31.05 -6.44
C ALA A 596 -19.21 -31.23 -7.96
N HIS A 597 -20.28 -31.82 -8.51
CA HIS A 597 -20.52 -31.94 -9.94
C HIS A 597 -20.63 -30.57 -10.60
N ASP A 598 -21.45 -29.69 -10.02
CA ASP A 598 -21.68 -28.33 -10.51
C ASP A 598 -20.40 -27.48 -10.42
N ALA A 599 -19.60 -27.65 -9.36
CA ALA A 599 -18.30 -26.99 -9.24
C ALA A 599 -17.28 -27.47 -10.29
N LEU A 600 -17.23 -28.78 -10.58
CA LEU A 600 -16.36 -29.36 -11.61
C LEU A 600 -16.77 -28.93 -13.02
N THR A 601 -18.07 -28.86 -13.30
CA THR A 601 -18.57 -28.45 -14.62
C THR A 601 -18.42 -26.95 -14.84
N THR A 602 -18.74 -26.11 -13.85
CA THR A 602 -18.51 -24.65 -13.91
C THR A 602 -17.02 -24.34 -14.07
N GLY A 603 -16.16 -24.97 -13.26
CA GLY A 603 -14.71 -24.80 -13.38
C GLY A 603 -14.14 -25.37 -14.69
N GLY A 604 -14.75 -26.43 -15.23
CA GLY A 604 -14.46 -26.95 -16.56
C GLY A 604 -14.77 -25.93 -17.65
N GLU A 605 -15.91 -25.25 -17.57
CA GLU A 605 -16.35 -24.23 -18.53
C GLU A 605 -15.45 -22.99 -18.52
N VAL A 606 -15.15 -22.42 -17.33
CA VAL A 606 -14.23 -21.28 -17.20
C VAL A 606 -12.85 -21.63 -17.75
N ARG A 607 -12.33 -22.81 -17.41
CA ARG A 607 -11.06 -23.31 -17.92
C ARG A 607 -11.08 -23.47 -19.45
N GLY A 608 -12.17 -23.99 -20.00
CA GLY A 608 -12.37 -24.17 -21.44
C GLY A 608 -12.29 -22.84 -22.20
N ILE A 609 -12.96 -21.79 -21.71
CA ILE A 609 -12.94 -20.44 -22.30
C ILE A 609 -11.50 -19.89 -22.34
N LEU A 610 -10.77 -19.98 -21.23
CA LEU A 610 -9.39 -19.52 -21.12
C LEU A 610 -8.46 -20.27 -22.08
N ASP A 611 -8.47 -21.60 -22.04
CA ASP A 611 -7.60 -22.44 -22.86
C ASP A 611 -7.92 -22.26 -24.35
N HIS A 612 -9.19 -22.10 -24.71
CA HIS A 612 -9.59 -21.87 -26.08
C HIS A 612 -9.07 -20.53 -26.62
N SER A 613 -9.29 -19.46 -25.85
CA SER A 613 -8.85 -18.11 -26.23
C SER A 613 -7.33 -18.05 -26.38
N ARG A 614 -6.61 -18.78 -25.53
CA ARG A 614 -5.16 -18.90 -25.61
C ARG A 614 -4.68 -19.59 -26.89
N VAL A 615 -5.33 -20.71 -27.24
CA VAL A 615 -5.05 -21.45 -28.47
C VAL A 615 -5.36 -20.60 -29.70
N GLN A 616 -6.52 -19.94 -29.75
CA GLN A 616 -6.87 -19.06 -30.86
C GLN A 616 -5.86 -17.92 -31.02
N GLN A 617 -5.47 -17.26 -29.92
CA GLN A 617 -4.49 -16.17 -29.99
C GLN A 617 -3.11 -16.68 -30.45
N ALA A 618 -2.69 -17.87 -30.00
CA ALA A 618 -1.43 -18.47 -30.46
C ALA A 618 -1.50 -18.81 -31.96
N GLU A 619 -2.63 -19.32 -32.43
CA GLU A 619 -2.85 -19.61 -33.85
C GLU A 619 -2.87 -18.35 -34.71
N GLU A 620 -3.44 -17.26 -34.21
CA GLU A 620 -3.51 -15.96 -34.88
C GLU A 620 -2.14 -15.26 -34.92
N THR A 621 -1.41 -15.25 -33.79
CA THR A 621 -0.10 -14.58 -33.65
C THR A 621 0.99 -15.28 -34.47
N TYR A 622 0.99 -16.62 -34.50
CA TYR A 622 2.03 -17.43 -35.15
C TYR A 622 1.51 -18.15 -36.40
N LYS A 623 0.67 -17.46 -37.20
CA LYS A 623 0.11 -18.00 -38.44
C LYS A 623 1.20 -18.52 -39.38
N GLY A 624 1.16 -19.83 -39.66
CA GLY A 624 2.15 -20.49 -40.52
C GLY A 624 3.44 -20.91 -39.82
N GLU A 625 3.59 -20.62 -38.52
CA GLU A 625 4.75 -20.94 -37.69
C GLU A 625 4.38 -21.93 -36.58
N ALA A 626 4.09 -23.17 -36.98
CA ALA A 626 3.58 -24.20 -36.05
C ALA A 626 4.52 -24.47 -34.86
N GLU A 627 5.82 -24.35 -35.05
CA GLU A 627 6.82 -24.51 -33.98
C GLU A 627 6.70 -23.41 -32.90
N GLU A 628 6.68 -22.14 -33.31
CA GLU A 628 6.58 -21.01 -32.37
C GLU A 628 5.22 -20.98 -31.67
N ARG A 629 4.14 -21.32 -32.40
CA ARG A 629 2.83 -21.58 -31.79
C ARG A 629 2.93 -22.64 -30.70
N ASN A 630 3.51 -23.80 -31.00
CA ASN A 630 3.58 -24.91 -30.06
C ASN A 630 4.49 -24.60 -28.86
N LYS A 631 5.56 -23.82 -29.04
CA LYS A 631 6.39 -23.29 -27.94
C LYS A 631 5.57 -22.35 -27.05
N SER A 632 4.80 -21.46 -27.67
CA SER A 632 3.93 -20.50 -26.96
C SER A 632 2.87 -21.21 -26.13
N LEU A 633 2.23 -22.25 -26.68
CA LEU A 633 1.33 -23.13 -25.93
C LEU A 633 2.05 -23.97 -24.87
N GLY A 634 3.28 -24.41 -25.15
CA GLY A 634 4.12 -25.10 -24.17
C GLY A 634 4.39 -24.25 -22.92
N ARG A 635 4.61 -22.93 -23.10
CA ARG A 635 4.76 -22.01 -21.97
C ARG A 635 3.47 -21.88 -21.16
N SER A 636 2.33 -21.71 -21.83
CA SER A 636 1.01 -21.61 -21.15
C SER A 636 0.52 -22.94 -20.57
N GLY A 637 1.01 -24.07 -21.08
CA GLY A 637 0.66 -25.41 -20.58
C GLY A 637 1.30 -25.70 -19.22
N ASP A 638 2.37 -24.99 -18.89
CA ASP A 638 3.04 -25.02 -17.59
C ASP A 638 2.49 -23.93 -16.64
N TRP A 639 1.20 -23.57 -16.76
CA TRP A 639 0.55 -22.56 -15.89
C TRP A 639 0.68 -22.88 -14.39
N VAL A 640 0.85 -24.16 -14.01
CA VAL A 640 1.21 -24.60 -12.64
C VAL A 640 2.52 -23.96 -12.17
N LYS A 641 3.54 -23.96 -13.04
CA LYS A 641 4.83 -23.31 -12.80
C LYS A 641 4.76 -21.81 -12.97
N LEU A 642 3.91 -21.30 -13.87
CA LEU A 642 3.63 -19.86 -13.99
C LEU A 642 2.87 -19.34 -12.75
N GLY A 643 2.05 -20.15 -12.08
CA GLY A 643 1.44 -19.82 -10.79
C GLY A 643 2.45 -19.80 -9.65
N ALA A 644 3.55 -20.57 -9.76
CA ALA A 644 4.70 -20.51 -8.86
C ALA A 644 5.74 -19.44 -9.24
N GLY A 645 5.76 -19.01 -10.51
CA GLY A 645 6.76 -18.13 -11.11
C GLY A 645 6.29 -16.69 -11.36
N ALA A 646 4.99 -16.45 -11.54
CA ALA A 646 4.36 -15.12 -11.48
C ALA A 646 4.27 -14.61 -10.03
N VAL A 647 4.61 -15.47 -9.07
CA VAL A 647 4.96 -15.12 -7.68
C VAL A 647 6.37 -14.51 -7.58
N VAL A 648 7.19 -14.54 -8.64
CA VAL A 648 8.50 -13.89 -8.67
C VAL A 648 8.34 -12.41 -9.00
N GLY A 649 8.04 -11.63 -7.95
CA GLY A 649 7.98 -10.16 -8.02
C GLY A 649 7.22 -9.49 -6.88
N GLY A 650 6.31 -10.21 -6.22
CA GLY A 650 5.56 -9.71 -5.05
C GLY A 650 4.07 -9.48 -5.30
N GLY A 651 3.31 -10.51 -5.67
CA GLY A 651 1.85 -10.43 -5.69
C GLY A 651 1.24 -11.78 -5.39
N ILE A 652 0.35 -11.83 -4.41
CA ILE A 652 -0.43 -13.03 -4.07
C ILE A 652 -1.84 -12.82 -4.55
N ALA A 653 -2.38 -13.83 -5.23
CA ALA A 653 -3.81 -13.87 -5.50
C ALA A 653 -4.55 -14.16 -4.17
N ALA A 654 -5.35 -13.20 -3.72
CA ALA A 654 -6.36 -13.46 -2.71
C ALA A 654 -7.46 -14.30 -3.35
N ILE A 655 -7.53 -15.60 -3.02
CA ILE A 655 -8.57 -16.48 -3.55
C ILE A 655 -9.67 -16.65 -2.50
N PRO A 656 -10.94 -16.36 -2.83
CA PRO A 656 -12.05 -16.63 -1.94
C PRO A 656 -12.20 -18.13 -1.70
N LEU A 657 -12.06 -18.62 -0.46
CA LEU A 657 -12.29 -20.03 -0.16
C LEU A 657 -13.75 -20.29 0.28
N PRO A 658 -14.42 -21.32 -0.23
CA PRO A 658 -15.74 -21.78 0.20
C PRO A 658 -15.81 -22.06 1.71
N GLY A 659 -16.97 -21.85 2.34
CA GLY A 659 -17.16 -22.03 3.80
C GLY A 659 -16.51 -20.98 4.71
N SER A 660 -15.67 -20.09 4.17
CA SER A 660 -15.02 -18.97 4.86
C SER A 660 -15.70 -17.63 4.51
N THR A 661 -15.72 -16.67 5.45
CA THR A 661 -16.04 -15.23 5.20
C THR A 661 -14.78 -14.40 4.92
N ALA A 662 -13.66 -15.06 4.69
CA ALA A 662 -12.32 -14.53 4.50
C ALA A 662 -11.72 -15.10 3.21
N ALA A 663 -11.07 -14.26 2.40
CA ALA A 663 -10.22 -14.72 1.31
C ALA A 663 -8.95 -15.40 1.89
N ALA A 664 -8.41 -16.40 1.20
CA ALA A 664 -7.14 -17.01 1.56
C ALA A 664 -6.02 -16.57 0.61
N LEU A 665 -4.82 -16.46 1.17
CA LEU A 665 -3.61 -16.25 0.39
C LEU A 665 -3.23 -17.49 -0.38
N VAL A 666 -2.90 -17.30 -1.65
CA VAL A 666 -2.35 -18.35 -2.49
C VAL A 666 -0.92 -18.03 -2.91
N VAL A 667 0.04 -18.58 -2.14
CA VAL A 667 1.43 -18.71 -2.56
C VAL A 667 1.61 -20.14 -3.06
N ALA A 668 1.80 -20.35 -4.36
CA ALA A 668 1.91 -21.70 -4.91
C ALA A 668 3.36 -22.19 -5.00
N PRO A 669 3.81 -23.13 -4.15
CA PRO A 669 4.87 -24.07 -4.52
C PRO A 669 4.22 -25.42 -4.84
N LEU A 670 3.85 -25.66 -6.10
CA LEU A 670 3.31 -26.95 -6.52
C LEU A 670 4.47 -27.92 -6.80
N ALA A 671 4.97 -28.57 -5.74
CA ALA A 671 5.76 -29.77 -5.87
C ALA A 671 4.83 -30.93 -6.27
N ALA A 672 5.11 -31.56 -7.42
CA ALA A 672 4.44 -32.79 -7.83
C ALA A 672 4.49 -33.83 -6.69
N ASP A 673 3.35 -34.49 -6.45
CA ASP A 673 3.12 -35.62 -5.52
C ASP A 673 2.53 -35.35 -4.10
N THR A 674 1.69 -34.33 -3.89
CA THR A 674 0.86 -34.25 -2.67
C THR A 674 -0.62 -33.91 -2.94
N ILE A 675 -1.41 -34.94 -3.29
CA ILE A 675 -2.85 -34.81 -3.64
C ILE A 675 -3.80 -35.20 -2.47
N GLY A 676 -3.27 -35.41 -1.25
CA GLY A 676 -4.10 -35.53 -0.04
C GLY A 676 -3.65 -34.51 1.01
N ASN A 677 -4.53 -33.56 1.38
CA ASN A 677 -4.28 -32.38 2.22
C ASN A 677 -3.76 -31.11 1.52
N ALA A 678 -4.06 -30.91 0.23
CA ALA A 678 -3.64 -29.71 -0.50
C ALA A 678 -4.04 -28.42 0.24
N VAL A 679 -5.29 -28.24 0.65
CA VAL A 679 -5.77 -27.02 1.34
C VAL A 679 -5.08 -26.80 2.69
N ASN A 680 -4.87 -27.84 3.51
CA ASN A 680 -4.24 -27.72 4.84
C ASN A 680 -2.72 -27.52 4.79
N THR A 681 -2.03 -28.08 3.78
CA THR A 681 -0.58 -27.90 3.59
C THR A 681 -0.26 -26.53 3.01
N PHE A 682 -1.19 -26.01 2.21
CA PHE A 682 -1.17 -24.69 1.60
C PHE A 682 -1.33 -23.53 2.60
N ILE A 683 -1.97 -23.82 3.74
CA ILE A 683 -2.16 -22.89 4.87
C ILE A 683 -1.02 -23.02 5.91
N GLY A 684 -0.17 -24.06 5.83
CA GLY A 684 0.60 -24.54 6.99
C GLY A 684 2.13 -24.65 6.89
N HIS A 685 2.80 -24.33 5.77
CA HIS A 685 4.27 -24.47 5.68
C HIS A 685 5.04 -23.18 5.35
N GLU A 686 6.14 -23.01 6.09
CA GLU A 686 7.09 -21.90 6.11
C GLU A 686 7.66 -21.49 4.75
N ILE A 687 7.80 -20.16 4.62
CA ILE A 687 8.59 -19.41 3.65
C ILE A 687 10.08 -19.71 3.89
N ASP A 688 10.54 -20.93 3.61
CA ASP A 688 11.98 -21.22 3.54
C ASP A 688 12.24 -22.58 2.86
N LYS A 689 12.20 -22.56 1.53
CA LYS A 689 12.99 -23.38 0.57
C LYS A 689 12.24 -23.51 -0.75
N GLY A 690 12.58 -22.66 -1.71
CA GLY A 690 12.09 -22.81 -3.08
C GLY A 690 12.79 -21.97 -4.14
N ILE A 691 13.89 -21.28 -3.81
CA ILE A 691 14.56 -20.36 -4.74
C ILE A 691 15.86 -20.92 -5.35
N ASP A 692 16.34 -22.08 -4.90
CA ASP A 692 17.51 -22.70 -5.52
C ASP A 692 17.12 -23.96 -6.32
N LYS A 693 17.13 -23.78 -7.65
CA LYS A 693 17.06 -24.76 -8.75
C LYS A 693 15.74 -24.85 -9.51
N ALA A 694 15.56 -23.92 -10.45
CA ALA A 694 15.00 -24.22 -11.78
C ALA A 694 15.43 -23.16 -12.81
N GLU A 695 16.73 -22.87 -12.90
CA GLU A 695 17.29 -22.33 -14.15
C GLU A 695 17.46 -23.49 -15.14
N GLU A 696 16.34 -23.94 -15.73
CA GLU A 696 16.41 -24.56 -17.05
C GLU A 696 16.27 -23.45 -18.09
N ASP A 697 17.17 -23.47 -19.07
CA ASP A 697 17.25 -22.52 -20.17
C ASP A 697 15.86 -22.35 -20.85
N PRO A 698 15.26 -21.14 -20.89
CA PRO A 698 13.94 -20.90 -21.46
C PRO A 698 13.81 -21.29 -22.95
N ALA A 699 14.94 -21.54 -23.62
CA ALA A 699 15.02 -21.89 -25.03
C ALA A 699 14.62 -23.34 -25.37
N GLU A 700 14.56 -24.27 -24.41
CA GLU A 700 14.13 -25.67 -24.62
C GLU A 700 12.81 -26.02 -23.93
N LYS A 701 11.78 -25.19 -24.04
CA LYS A 701 10.43 -25.58 -23.56
C LYS A 701 9.78 -26.55 -24.55
N ALA A 702 9.23 -27.65 -24.02
CA ALA A 702 8.56 -28.69 -24.80
C ALA A 702 7.45 -28.08 -25.70
N GLN A 703 7.47 -28.41 -26.99
CA GLN A 703 6.44 -28.00 -27.93
C GLN A 703 5.13 -28.72 -27.62
N VAL A 704 4.06 -27.97 -27.39
CA VAL A 704 2.72 -28.52 -27.10
C VAL A 704 1.79 -28.16 -28.25
N THR A 705 1.24 -29.16 -28.93
CA THR A 705 0.22 -28.93 -29.98
C THR A 705 -1.09 -28.44 -29.38
N SER A 706 -1.97 -27.77 -30.14
CA SER A 706 -3.31 -27.38 -29.65
C SER A 706 -4.09 -28.58 -29.06
N GLN A 707 -4.01 -29.76 -29.70
CA GLN A 707 -4.65 -30.98 -29.20
C GLN A 707 -4.07 -31.43 -27.86
N GLU A 708 -2.74 -31.40 -27.72
CA GLU A 708 -2.08 -31.77 -26.47
C GLU A 708 -2.37 -30.73 -25.37
N PHE A 709 -2.46 -29.45 -25.72
CA PHE A 709 -2.79 -28.36 -24.80
C PHE A 709 -4.16 -28.59 -24.15
N TYR A 710 -5.19 -28.84 -24.98
CA TYR A 710 -6.52 -29.19 -24.48
C TYR A 710 -6.51 -30.52 -23.69
N SER A 711 -5.75 -31.51 -24.16
CA SER A 711 -5.63 -32.80 -23.46
C SER A 711 -5.03 -32.66 -22.06
N ARG A 712 -4.12 -31.69 -21.86
CA ARG A 712 -3.56 -31.37 -20.53
C ARG A 712 -4.58 -30.67 -19.65
N GLY A 713 -5.32 -29.70 -20.19
CA GLY A 713 -6.37 -28.99 -19.45
C GLY A 713 -7.48 -29.92 -18.95
N ILE A 714 -8.01 -30.80 -19.82
CA ILE A 714 -9.06 -31.74 -19.41
C ILE A 714 -8.56 -32.83 -18.45
N ARG A 715 -7.30 -33.27 -18.60
CA ARG A 715 -6.70 -34.26 -17.68
C ARG A 715 -6.67 -33.75 -16.25
N GLN A 716 -6.38 -32.47 -16.06
CA GLN A 716 -6.39 -31.88 -14.74
C GLN A 716 -7.77 -31.87 -14.08
N GLN A 717 -8.83 -31.58 -14.86
CA GLN A 717 -10.21 -31.70 -14.37
C GLN A 717 -10.55 -33.16 -14.03
N ALA A 718 -10.08 -34.10 -14.85
CA ALA A 718 -10.21 -35.52 -14.58
C ALA A 718 -9.46 -35.96 -13.31
N ASP A 719 -8.29 -35.37 -13.01
CA ASP A 719 -7.54 -35.63 -11.78
C ASP A 719 -8.26 -35.11 -10.53
N ALA A 720 -8.88 -33.91 -10.61
CA ALA A 720 -9.72 -33.37 -9.54
C ALA A 720 -10.95 -34.26 -9.27
N TYR A 721 -11.62 -34.69 -10.35
CA TYR A 721 -12.72 -35.67 -10.27
C TYR A 721 -12.26 -37.01 -9.67
N ALA A 722 -11.16 -37.58 -10.15
CA ALA A 722 -10.61 -38.85 -9.67
C ALA A 722 -10.25 -38.79 -8.18
N THR A 723 -9.74 -37.65 -7.72
CA THR A 723 -9.45 -37.39 -6.31
C THR A 723 -10.73 -37.37 -5.48
N TYR A 724 -11.75 -36.65 -5.95
CA TYR A 724 -13.04 -36.55 -5.26
C TYR A 724 -13.72 -37.91 -5.07
N ILE A 725 -13.86 -38.70 -6.14
CA ILE A 725 -14.42 -40.06 -6.05
C ILE A 725 -13.48 -41.04 -5.34
N GLY A 726 -12.20 -40.70 -5.22
CA GLY A 726 -11.19 -41.47 -4.49
C GLY A 726 -11.29 -41.33 -2.98
N ALA A 727 -11.95 -40.28 -2.49
CA ALA A 727 -12.07 -39.98 -1.06
C ALA A 727 -13.00 -40.95 -0.32
N ASP A 728 -13.93 -41.60 -1.01
CA ASP A 728 -14.84 -42.62 -0.45
C ASP A 728 -14.98 -43.81 -1.43
N PRO A 729 -14.64 -45.05 -1.02
CA PRO A 729 -14.78 -46.23 -1.86
C PRO A 729 -16.20 -46.53 -2.32
N ASP A 730 -17.22 -46.21 -1.50
CA ASP A 730 -18.62 -46.54 -1.78
C ASP A 730 -19.19 -45.63 -2.88
N VAL A 731 -18.62 -44.43 -3.02
CA VAL A 731 -19.00 -43.42 -4.03
C VAL A 731 -18.63 -43.89 -5.44
N LYS A 732 -17.55 -44.66 -5.61
CA LYS A 732 -17.14 -45.20 -6.92
C LYS A 732 -18.16 -46.17 -7.53
N GLU A 733 -19.02 -46.77 -6.72
CA GLU A 733 -20.06 -47.69 -7.17
C GLU A 733 -21.40 -46.98 -7.49
N ASP A 734 -21.50 -45.67 -7.22
CA ASP A 734 -22.70 -44.89 -7.49
C ASP A 734 -22.94 -44.70 -9.01
N THR A 735 -24.10 -45.15 -9.46
CA THR A 735 -24.51 -45.03 -10.87
C THR A 735 -24.73 -43.60 -11.33
N ASN A 736 -24.96 -42.65 -10.42
CA ASN A 736 -25.14 -41.23 -10.71
C ASN A 736 -23.85 -40.55 -11.22
N LEU A 737 -22.69 -41.17 -10.99
CA LEU A 737 -21.39 -40.66 -11.45
C LEU A 737 -21.05 -41.04 -12.89
N ARG A 738 -21.83 -41.94 -13.52
CA ARG A 738 -21.50 -42.50 -14.84
C ARG A 738 -21.38 -41.45 -15.93
N ASP A 739 -22.18 -40.39 -15.84
CA ASP A 739 -22.25 -39.34 -16.85
C ASP A 739 -21.35 -38.14 -16.51
N TRP A 740 -20.77 -38.08 -15.31
CA TRP A 740 -19.92 -36.97 -14.88
C TRP A 740 -18.71 -36.73 -15.78
N PRO A 741 -17.92 -37.75 -16.18
CA PRO A 741 -16.81 -37.53 -17.12
C PRO A 741 -17.27 -36.85 -18.41
N GLN A 742 -18.42 -37.28 -18.96
CA GLN A 742 -18.98 -36.68 -20.16
C GLN A 742 -19.46 -35.24 -19.92
N HIS A 743 -20.06 -34.95 -18.76
CA HIS A 743 -20.46 -33.59 -18.39
C HIS A 743 -19.25 -32.65 -18.23
N ILE A 744 -18.17 -33.12 -17.59
CA ILE A 744 -16.92 -32.36 -17.42
C ILE A 744 -16.24 -32.12 -18.77
N GLU A 745 -16.17 -33.15 -19.63
CA GLU A 745 -15.68 -32.98 -21.00
C GLU A 745 -16.55 -32.01 -21.81
N ASN A 746 -17.87 -32.14 -21.73
CA ASN A 746 -18.79 -31.27 -22.46
C ASN A 746 -18.74 -29.82 -21.98
N SER A 747 -18.56 -29.57 -20.68
CA SER A 747 -18.40 -28.20 -20.16
C SER A 747 -17.08 -27.59 -20.62
N TYR A 748 -15.97 -28.34 -20.55
CA TYR A 748 -14.66 -27.87 -21.02
C TYR A 748 -14.58 -27.66 -22.54
N PHE A 749 -15.09 -28.61 -23.34
CA PHE A 749 -15.00 -28.55 -24.80
C PHE A 749 -16.18 -27.83 -25.47
N GLY A 750 -17.32 -27.76 -24.79
CA GLY A 750 -18.56 -27.15 -25.28
C GLY A 750 -18.41 -25.65 -25.46
N THR A 751 -17.65 -25.00 -24.58
CA THR A 751 -17.13 -23.63 -24.71
C THR A 751 -15.74 -23.63 -25.34
N GLY A 752 -15.60 -24.13 -26.56
CA GLY A 752 -14.25 -24.29 -27.10
C GLY A 752 -14.19 -24.78 -28.53
N SER A 753 -14.66 -26.00 -28.75
CA SER A 753 -14.35 -26.70 -29.99
C SER A 753 -15.57 -26.92 -30.89
N GLN A 754 -16.80 -26.77 -30.36
CA GLN A 754 -18.03 -27.03 -31.11
C GLN A 754 -19.01 -25.85 -31.21
N GLN A 755 -18.84 -24.76 -30.44
CA GLN A 755 -19.67 -23.54 -30.50
C GLN A 755 -18.88 -22.22 -30.63
N ASN A 756 -17.55 -22.26 -30.57
CA ASN A 756 -16.73 -21.12 -30.14
C ASN A 756 -16.23 -20.16 -31.22
N ASP A 757 -16.75 -20.25 -32.44
CA ASP A 757 -16.63 -19.09 -33.34
C ASP A 757 -17.45 -17.88 -32.80
N TYR A 758 -18.34 -18.06 -31.79
CA TYR A 758 -19.37 -17.06 -31.44
C TYR A 758 -19.65 -16.77 -29.94
N ARG A 759 -19.05 -17.45 -28.94
CA ARG A 759 -19.46 -17.28 -27.52
C ARG A 759 -18.65 -16.21 -26.76
N GLY A 760 -17.41 -15.93 -27.14
CA GLY A 760 -16.55 -14.90 -26.54
C GLY A 760 -15.98 -13.94 -27.57
N ARG A 761 -14.98 -13.13 -27.18
CA ARG A 761 -14.27 -12.22 -28.08
C ARG A 761 -13.26 -12.99 -28.94
N PRO A 762 -13.18 -12.69 -30.25
CA PRO A 762 -12.21 -13.35 -31.13
C PRO A 762 -10.78 -12.94 -30.76
N ALA A 763 -9.82 -13.76 -31.16
CA ALA A 763 -8.40 -13.41 -31.11
C ALA A 763 -8.12 -12.05 -31.77
N TYR A 764 -7.28 -11.24 -31.14
CA TYR A 764 -6.83 -9.97 -31.69
C TYR A 764 -6.05 -10.18 -32.99
N LYS A 765 -6.36 -9.35 -34.01
CA LYS A 765 -5.73 -9.34 -35.33
C LYS A 765 -5.24 -7.93 -35.65
N ASP A 766 -3.98 -7.82 -36.06
CA ASP A 766 -3.35 -6.56 -36.49
C ASP A 766 -3.93 -5.97 -37.78
#